data_AF-A0A3N5M5F0-F1
#
_entry.id   AF-A0A3N5M5F0-F1
#
_cell.length_a   1.000
_cell.length_b   1.000
_cell.length_c   1.000
_cell.angle_alpha   90.00
_cell.angle_beta   90.00
_cell.angle_gamma   90.00
#
_symmetry.space_group_name_H-M   'P 1'
#
loop_
_entity.id
_entity.type
_entity.pdbx_description
1 polymer ?
#
loop_
_entity_poly.entity_id
_entity_poly.type
_entity_poly.pdbx_seq_one_letter_code
_entity_poly.pdbx_strand_id
1 'polypeptide(L)'
;MTVATFNGPDLAAGPTTPDGYYAFDVPAKDHYVVTAYPVQRMWIGAAEAPTGFVDRWERINRTTETELTQNITVTPGGSILLDAYDPQGNRMFINHFPHPAYFEMWPFGSPPVTDPLQWQNHQRSLIWGWETISDTVKNPAALALSSEVTHTVTVWGLWKVPEAGTILVEMDNGGLGYSVAEGQAKGVNLVYEFACTQARKAQEKYDQKTSAGYVFSPNVLLWLSQAQAALEDARVKLEAGDGSGAAVSAYPALTLAIRAKEEIVLEAARQDIQNRRQPVTIWVVGADEQPLAGIQIDYRQINHDFIISANWGGNGVLVGDTPETRHTVGNANIYTGIAKEIGFEHLWYPPGPIWGLVQRSWPEIPYRFDDDVILHKMESLGFRATTNNIWFYNGVAFTYPPYLEDLSYPQVKAAGLDYITTTLSHFRGQIRLYNLVNDPHFANDLHFTSAQMFDFTSSMLAAAKATDPQAVRTVVLSEPGLAFFRAPGDNDLGDFSSYHYLQEMLAAGVRPDAVSLQFYSGVYSPAMDLATVSDLLDTFGQEFDLPFYIEELEYPTHEDYPGLVNKSSYWGWHQGHTDQAQADWAVGMYTLAYSKPYMLGANWSLAADIPVEVREEGRTGDGYLHSDGLTPRPMAYALGDLFDSWTISGTEQTAQDGQAGFASLAGEYELTLTGPNGAVQQQTIHVQEGATNTYIIVFDPIQALAKNRQDALTALGTTQQTLSWAARLGKTSGMAEAQAFDSYAQAEYTAGQYWDSTAWSNRAVDALAIVVDGEVEDWARVAPLYTQSDEQGQSSNSQLRNFYATLDGSSLVMQFQLNTATPRRDVLFNLDAGADGVIDYPVTASPHAGAILFFDYQYVGHPDQIFTHLIPSIDVIYSRVIEVRLPLADLGHP
;
A
#
# COMPACT_ATOMS: atom_id res chain seq x y z
N MET A 1 -45.66 1.19 14.99
CA MET A 1 -44.35 1.23 14.32
C MET A 1 -44.50 1.96 13.00
N THR A 2 -43.43 2.57 12.48
CA THR A 2 -43.39 3.09 11.10
C THR A 2 -42.43 2.20 10.31
N VAL A 3 -42.72 1.90 9.04
CA VAL A 3 -41.90 1.01 8.20
C VAL A 3 -41.32 1.79 7.03
N ALA A 4 -40.03 1.60 6.72
CA ALA A 4 -39.36 2.16 5.54
C ALA A 4 -38.51 1.08 4.83
N THR A 5 -38.32 1.23 3.51
CA THR A 5 -37.54 0.30 2.67
C THR A 5 -36.34 0.98 2.03
N PHE A 6 -35.16 0.35 2.09
CA PHE A 6 -33.90 1.00 1.67
C PHE A 6 -33.57 0.92 0.17
N ASN A 7 -34.42 0.30 -0.66
CA ASN A 7 -34.12 0.12 -2.09
C ASN A 7 -35.39 0.17 -2.99
N GLY A 8 -36.37 0.99 -2.66
CA GLY A 8 -37.60 1.21 -3.44
C GLY A 8 -38.13 2.64 -3.29
N PRO A 9 -39.22 3.03 -3.96
CA PRO A 9 -39.87 4.32 -3.68
C PRO A 9 -40.17 4.40 -2.17
N ASP A 10 -39.85 5.54 -1.56
CA ASP A 10 -40.12 5.82 -0.14
C ASP A 10 -41.57 5.48 0.18
N LEU A 11 -41.79 4.30 0.78
CA LEU A 11 -43.12 3.79 1.10
C LEU A 11 -43.63 4.63 2.26
N ALA A 12 -44.41 5.65 1.92
CA ALA A 12 -45.06 6.63 2.79
C ALA A 12 -45.04 6.24 4.28
N ALA A 13 -44.24 6.96 5.06
CA ALA A 13 -44.17 6.87 6.51
C ALA A 13 -45.57 6.89 7.16
N GLY A 14 -46.15 5.72 7.40
CA GLY A 14 -47.42 5.55 8.09
C GLY A 14 -47.25 4.85 9.43
N PRO A 15 -48.21 4.99 10.36
CA PRO A 15 -48.27 4.17 11.58
C PRO A 15 -48.90 2.80 11.31
N THR A 16 -48.34 1.73 11.90
CA THR A 16 -48.92 0.37 11.91
C THR A 16 -50.40 0.41 12.29
N THR A 17 -51.19 -0.49 11.71
CA THR A 17 -52.53 -0.78 12.21
C THR A 17 -52.49 -1.14 13.70
N PRO A 18 -53.60 -1.01 14.45
CA PRO A 18 -53.66 -1.39 15.87
C PRO A 18 -53.19 -2.83 16.16
N ASP A 19 -53.30 -3.71 15.17
CA ASP A 19 -52.88 -5.12 15.24
C ASP A 19 -51.41 -5.35 14.83
N GLY A 20 -50.66 -4.28 14.52
CA GLY A 20 -49.24 -4.35 14.15
C GLY A 20 -48.95 -4.70 12.69
N TYR A 21 -49.98 -4.90 11.86
CA TYR A 21 -49.84 -5.31 10.46
C TYR A 21 -49.63 -4.13 9.50
N TYR A 22 -48.81 -4.41 8.48
CA TYR A 22 -48.55 -3.58 7.29
C TYR A 22 -48.65 -4.44 6.03
N ALA A 23 -49.23 -3.90 4.96
CA ALA A 23 -49.26 -4.52 3.64
C ALA A 23 -49.00 -3.46 2.57
N PHE A 24 -48.16 -3.78 1.59
CA PHE A 24 -47.80 -2.89 0.49
C PHE A 24 -47.41 -3.70 -0.75
N ASP A 25 -47.70 -3.14 -1.93
CA ASP A 25 -47.18 -3.65 -3.20
C ASP A 25 -45.80 -3.03 -3.45
N VAL A 26 -44.78 -3.86 -3.67
CA VAL A 26 -43.41 -3.43 -3.99
C VAL A 26 -42.98 -3.97 -5.35
N PRO A 27 -42.08 -3.28 -6.07
CA PRO A 27 -41.46 -3.84 -7.27
C PRO A 27 -40.81 -5.19 -6.95
N ALA A 28 -40.89 -6.14 -7.88
CA ALA A 28 -40.24 -7.43 -7.72
C ALA A 28 -38.72 -7.26 -7.72
N LYS A 29 -38.07 -7.57 -6.59
CA LYS A 29 -36.63 -7.56 -6.38
C LYS A 29 -36.19 -8.87 -5.75
N ASP A 30 -34.91 -9.22 -5.85
CA ASP A 30 -34.38 -10.48 -5.29
C ASP A 30 -34.39 -10.50 -3.76
N HIS A 31 -34.32 -9.32 -3.14
CA HIS A 31 -34.51 -9.15 -1.70
C HIS A 31 -35.09 -7.76 -1.38
N TYR A 32 -35.52 -7.59 -0.13
CA TYR A 32 -36.00 -6.33 0.45
C TYR A 32 -35.33 -6.12 1.80
N VAL A 33 -34.94 -4.89 2.13
CA VAL A 33 -34.55 -4.50 3.49
C VAL A 33 -35.67 -3.65 4.08
N VAL A 34 -36.22 -4.11 5.21
CA VAL A 34 -37.36 -3.48 5.90
C VAL A 34 -36.92 -3.01 7.27
N THR A 35 -37.05 -1.72 7.55
CA THR A 35 -36.74 -1.14 8.87
C THR A 35 -38.02 -0.78 9.61
N ALA A 36 -38.17 -1.29 10.83
CA ALA A 36 -39.26 -0.99 11.76
C ALA A 36 -38.81 0.04 12.80
N TYR A 37 -39.50 1.17 12.85
CA TYR A 37 -39.25 2.25 13.81
C TYR A 37 -40.26 2.21 14.98
N PRO A 38 -39.79 2.38 16.22
CA PRO A 38 -40.66 2.58 17.36
C PRO A 38 -41.36 3.94 17.26
N VAL A 39 -42.68 3.95 17.47
CA VAL A 39 -43.50 5.19 17.46
C VAL A 39 -43.61 5.80 18.85
N GLN A 40 -43.24 5.05 19.91
CA GLN A 40 -43.30 5.55 21.27
C GLN A 40 -42.28 6.67 21.48
N ARG A 41 -42.78 7.79 22.02
CA ARG A 41 -42.02 8.99 22.36
C ARG A 41 -42.16 9.22 23.87
N MET A 42 -41.05 9.43 24.56
CA MET A 42 -41.02 9.86 25.95
C MET A 42 -40.39 11.26 26.03
N TRP A 43 -40.90 12.07 26.95
CA TRP A 43 -40.37 13.41 27.20
C TRP A 43 -39.32 13.34 28.32
N ILE A 44 -38.11 13.81 28.05
CA ILE A 44 -37.04 13.96 29.04
C ILE A 44 -36.79 15.46 29.23
N GLY A 45 -37.44 16.04 30.23
CA GLY A 45 -37.48 17.49 30.39
C GLY A 45 -38.27 18.15 29.25
N ALA A 46 -37.63 19.08 28.52
CA ALA A 46 -38.21 19.73 27.33
C ALA A 46 -37.84 19.03 26.00
N ALA A 47 -37.01 17.98 26.04
CA ALA A 47 -36.57 17.23 24.87
C ALA A 47 -37.43 15.97 24.67
N GLU A 48 -37.69 15.63 23.41
CA GLU A 48 -38.46 14.44 23.01
C GLU A 48 -37.47 13.33 22.65
N ALA A 49 -37.46 12.22 23.39
CA ALA A 49 -36.58 11.08 23.13
C ALA A 49 -37.41 9.78 22.99
N PRO A 50 -37.12 8.91 22.01
CA PRO A 50 -37.74 7.60 21.92
C PRO A 50 -37.09 6.69 22.96
N THR A 51 -37.54 6.74 24.21
CA THR A 51 -37.14 5.72 25.18
C THR A 51 -38.26 4.71 25.29
N GLY A 52 -37.88 3.43 25.26
CA GLY A 52 -38.81 2.31 25.36
C GLY A 52 -38.50 1.20 24.37
N PHE A 53 -38.15 1.51 23.11
CA PHE A 53 -37.85 0.51 22.08
C PHE A 53 -36.76 1.00 21.12
N VAL A 54 -35.97 0.07 20.58
CA VAL A 54 -34.92 0.31 19.57
C VAL A 54 -35.45 -0.09 18.19
N ASP A 55 -35.02 0.61 17.14
CA ASP A 55 -35.36 0.23 15.78
C ASP A 55 -34.69 -1.09 15.38
N ARG A 56 -35.29 -1.74 14.38
CA ARG A 56 -34.78 -3.00 13.85
C ARG A 56 -34.96 -3.07 12.35
N TRP A 57 -33.96 -3.52 11.63
CA TRP A 57 -34.05 -3.85 10.22
C TRP A 57 -34.02 -5.37 10.00
N GLU A 58 -34.61 -5.82 8.91
CA GLU A 58 -34.59 -7.23 8.49
C GLU A 58 -34.42 -7.29 6.96
N ARG A 59 -33.55 -8.20 6.50
CA ARG A 59 -33.44 -8.56 5.07
C ARG A 59 -34.40 -9.71 4.79
N ILE A 60 -35.26 -9.53 3.79
CA ILE A 60 -36.26 -10.48 3.35
C ILE A 60 -35.91 -10.89 1.93
N ASN A 61 -35.42 -12.11 1.75
CA ASN A 61 -35.13 -12.65 0.43
C ASN A 61 -36.44 -13.06 -0.25
N ARG A 62 -36.58 -12.72 -1.53
CA ARG A 62 -37.76 -13.07 -2.32
C ARG A 62 -37.77 -14.58 -2.57
N THR A 63 -38.92 -15.18 -2.36
CA THR A 63 -39.21 -16.56 -2.74
C THR A 63 -39.95 -16.60 -4.09
N THR A 64 -40.37 -17.78 -4.55
CA THR A 64 -41.24 -17.89 -5.73
C THR A 64 -42.65 -17.36 -5.50
N GLU A 65 -42.98 -16.93 -4.28
CA GLU A 65 -44.31 -16.44 -3.89
C GLU A 65 -44.50 -14.98 -4.29
N THR A 66 -45.75 -14.60 -4.59
CA THR A 66 -46.13 -13.23 -4.95
C THR A 66 -46.47 -12.37 -3.73
N GLU A 67 -46.53 -12.98 -2.54
CA GLU A 67 -46.79 -12.33 -1.26
C GLU A 67 -45.70 -12.78 -0.29
N LEU A 68 -45.07 -11.83 0.41
CA LEU A 68 -44.05 -12.10 1.41
C LEU A 68 -44.54 -11.59 2.77
N THR A 69 -44.49 -12.44 3.79
CA THR A 69 -44.83 -12.07 5.17
C THR A 69 -43.60 -12.19 6.04
N GLN A 70 -43.20 -11.09 6.69
CA GLN A 70 -42.10 -11.05 7.65
C GLN A 70 -42.58 -10.49 8.98
N ASN A 71 -42.28 -11.18 10.08
CA ASN A 71 -42.46 -10.65 11.42
C ASN A 71 -41.19 -9.92 11.85
N ILE A 72 -41.32 -8.66 12.28
CA ILE A 72 -40.21 -7.85 12.81
C ILE A 72 -40.55 -7.49 14.25
N THR A 73 -39.67 -7.84 15.19
CA THR A 73 -39.85 -7.54 16.62
C THR A 73 -38.82 -6.51 17.06
N VAL A 74 -39.29 -5.29 17.35
CA VAL A 74 -38.47 -4.25 17.98
C VAL A 74 -38.24 -4.58 19.45
N THR A 75 -37.03 -4.37 19.94
CA THR A 75 -36.63 -4.73 21.31
C THR A 75 -36.74 -3.53 22.24
N PRO A 76 -37.08 -3.70 23.53
CA PRO A 76 -37.03 -2.61 24.46
C PRO A 76 -35.61 -2.08 24.65
N GLY A 77 -35.43 -0.82 25.01
CA GLY A 77 -34.09 -0.24 25.18
C GLY A 77 -34.04 1.09 25.91
N GLY A 78 -32.82 1.49 26.26
CA GLY A 78 -32.48 2.80 26.81
C GLY A 78 -31.70 3.66 25.80
N SER A 79 -31.34 4.90 26.17
CA SER A 79 -30.59 5.80 25.29
C SER A 79 -29.41 6.51 25.97
N ILE A 80 -28.29 6.62 25.26
CA ILE A 80 -27.21 7.55 25.60
C ILE A 80 -27.46 8.84 24.79
N LEU A 81 -27.71 9.94 25.48
CA LEU A 81 -27.95 11.26 24.86
C LEU A 81 -26.63 12.01 24.74
N LEU A 82 -26.27 12.40 23.53
CA LEU A 82 -25.02 13.08 23.22
C LEU A 82 -25.25 14.60 23.24
N ASP A 83 -24.79 15.27 24.30
CA ASP A 83 -24.72 16.72 24.34
C ASP A 83 -23.39 17.16 23.73
N ALA A 84 -23.45 17.59 22.47
CA ALA A 84 -22.30 17.89 21.65
C ALA A 84 -22.14 19.39 21.42
N TYR A 85 -20.90 19.87 21.35
CA TYR A 85 -20.56 21.26 21.13
C TYR A 85 -19.36 21.38 20.18
N ASP A 86 -19.30 22.45 19.40
CA ASP A 86 -18.12 22.78 18.59
C ASP A 86 -16.99 23.40 19.45
N PRO A 87 -15.79 23.62 18.91
CA PRO A 87 -14.68 24.22 19.67
C PRO A 87 -14.93 25.63 20.18
N GLN A 88 -15.98 26.31 19.72
CA GLN A 88 -16.42 27.63 20.19
C GLN A 88 -17.51 27.54 21.26
N GLY A 89 -17.97 26.33 21.61
CA GLY A 89 -19.00 26.09 22.61
C GLY A 89 -20.42 26.18 22.05
N ASN A 90 -20.61 26.24 20.74
CA ASN A 90 -21.95 26.22 20.14
C ASN A 90 -22.49 24.80 20.15
N ARG A 91 -23.77 24.64 20.51
CA ARG A 91 -24.42 23.33 20.57
C ARG A 91 -24.56 22.70 19.19
N MET A 92 -24.20 21.43 19.07
CA MET A 92 -24.29 20.64 17.85
C MET A 92 -25.44 19.63 17.90
N PHE A 93 -25.96 19.29 16.71
CA PHE A 93 -27.03 18.32 16.47
C PHE A 93 -26.54 17.28 15.46
N ILE A 94 -27.31 16.22 15.18
CA ILE A 94 -26.84 15.11 14.34
C ILE A 94 -26.44 15.57 12.94
N ASN A 95 -27.15 16.55 12.38
CA ASN A 95 -26.88 17.15 11.07
C ASN A 95 -25.61 18.03 11.07
N HIS A 96 -25.01 18.30 12.22
CA HIS A 96 -23.73 18.99 12.36
C HIS A 96 -22.55 18.03 12.54
N PHE A 97 -22.80 16.74 12.76
CA PHE A 97 -21.72 15.77 12.92
C PHE A 97 -21.07 15.50 11.55
N PRO A 98 -19.75 15.25 11.48
CA PRO A 98 -19.09 15.05 10.19
C PRO A 98 -19.70 13.91 9.37
N HIS A 99 -20.00 12.79 10.03
CA HIS A 99 -20.75 11.69 9.42
C HIS A 99 -21.46 10.82 10.48
N PRO A 100 -22.77 11.02 10.72
CA PRO A 100 -23.52 10.33 11.78
C PRO A 100 -23.52 8.80 11.72
N ALA A 101 -23.34 8.19 10.53
CA ALA A 101 -23.30 6.73 10.44
C ALA A 101 -22.09 6.11 11.19
N TYR A 102 -21.01 6.86 11.41
CA TYR A 102 -19.79 6.39 12.08
C TYR A 102 -19.84 6.60 13.60
N PHE A 103 -21.03 6.46 14.19
CA PHE A 103 -21.22 6.49 15.64
C PHE A 103 -21.79 5.16 16.11
N GLU A 104 -20.91 4.27 16.55
CA GLU A 104 -21.23 2.86 16.79
C GLU A 104 -20.76 2.39 18.16
N MET A 105 -21.27 1.25 18.60
CA MET A 105 -21.02 0.69 19.92
C MET A 105 -20.41 -0.71 19.82
N TRP A 106 -19.49 -1.01 20.71
CA TRP A 106 -18.89 -2.33 20.87
C TRP A 106 -19.08 -2.83 22.30
N PRO A 107 -19.07 -4.16 22.54
CA PRO A 107 -18.95 -4.66 23.90
C PRO A 107 -17.71 -4.05 24.55
N PHE A 108 -17.81 -3.64 25.81
CA PHE A 108 -16.69 -3.03 26.50
C PHE A 108 -15.47 -3.95 26.52
N GLY A 109 -14.31 -3.42 26.15
CA GLY A 109 -13.07 -4.18 26.00
C GLY A 109 -12.96 -4.98 24.69
N SER A 110 -13.99 -4.97 23.83
CA SER A 110 -13.86 -5.50 22.47
C SER A 110 -13.20 -4.45 21.56
N PRO A 111 -12.25 -4.87 20.71
CA PRO A 111 -11.59 -3.97 19.77
C PRO A 111 -12.57 -3.53 18.66
N PRO A 112 -12.41 -2.31 18.10
CA PRO A 112 -13.28 -1.77 17.04
C PRO A 112 -13.05 -2.43 15.67
N VAL A 113 -12.45 -3.62 15.64
CA VAL A 113 -12.23 -4.47 14.47
C VAL A 113 -13.35 -5.50 14.29
N THR A 114 -14.12 -5.75 15.37
CA THR A 114 -15.27 -6.66 15.38
C THR A 114 -16.53 -5.96 14.86
N ASP A 115 -17.58 -6.74 14.59
CA ASP A 115 -18.88 -6.20 14.18
C ASP A 115 -19.46 -5.30 15.28
N PRO A 116 -19.93 -4.08 14.99
CA PRO A 116 -20.55 -3.22 15.99
C PRO A 116 -21.85 -3.86 16.51
N LEU A 117 -22.21 -3.58 17.76
CA LEU A 117 -23.41 -4.10 18.40
C LEU A 117 -24.68 -3.74 17.65
N GLN A 118 -24.74 -2.54 17.05
CA GLN A 118 -25.89 -2.16 16.24
C GLN A 118 -26.05 -3.11 15.06
N TRP A 119 -24.95 -3.50 14.41
CA TRP A 119 -25.02 -4.47 13.32
C TRP A 119 -25.46 -5.85 13.80
N GLN A 120 -24.83 -6.37 14.87
CA GLN A 120 -25.16 -7.68 15.44
C GLN A 120 -26.65 -7.79 15.84
N ASN A 121 -27.27 -6.68 16.23
CA ASN A 121 -28.66 -6.61 16.65
C ASN A 121 -29.62 -6.10 15.56
N HIS A 122 -29.13 -5.92 14.32
CA HIS A 122 -29.86 -5.36 13.18
C HIS A 122 -30.51 -3.99 13.49
N GLN A 123 -29.74 -3.06 14.02
CA GLN A 123 -30.15 -1.72 14.46
C GLN A 123 -29.37 -0.64 13.68
N ARG A 124 -29.85 0.62 13.71
CA ARG A 124 -29.08 1.76 13.20
C ARG A 124 -28.10 2.29 14.26
N SER A 125 -27.01 2.85 13.78
CA SER A 125 -25.90 3.41 14.58
C SER A 125 -26.36 4.58 15.47
N LEU A 126 -26.96 5.63 14.89
CA LEU A 126 -27.55 6.77 15.61
C LEU A 126 -29.06 6.91 15.35
N ILE A 127 -29.79 7.26 16.39
CA ILE A 127 -31.21 7.60 16.32
C ILE A 127 -31.41 9.06 16.73
N TRP A 128 -31.90 9.87 15.77
CA TRP A 128 -32.42 11.22 15.99
C TRP A 128 -31.37 12.30 16.29
N GLY A 129 -31.78 13.57 16.18
CA GLY A 129 -30.99 14.73 16.61
C GLY A 129 -31.18 15.94 15.69
N TRP A 130 -32.37 16.53 15.67
CA TRP A 130 -32.70 17.61 14.74
C TRP A 130 -32.72 18.98 15.44
N GLU A 131 -32.22 20.00 14.75
CA GLU A 131 -32.28 21.38 15.23
C GLU A 131 -33.73 21.90 15.33
N THR A 132 -34.66 21.40 14.51
CA THR A 132 -36.04 21.89 14.46
C THR A 132 -37.05 20.74 14.32
N ILE A 133 -37.72 20.39 15.41
CA ILE A 133 -39.07 19.77 15.35
C ILE A 133 -40.14 20.88 15.33
N SER A 134 -39.83 22.00 15.99
CA SER A 134 -40.47 23.32 15.93
C SER A 134 -39.45 24.38 16.39
N ASP A 135 -39.75 25.68 16.27
CA ASP A 135 -38.89 26.80 16.71
C ASP A 135 -38.49 26.79 18.20
N THR A 136 -38.98 25.83 18.99
CA THR A 136 -38.86 25.74 20.44
C THR A 136 -38.35 24.40 20.98
N VAL A 137 -38.17 23.37 20.13
CA VAL A 137 -37.76 22.02 20.57
C VAL A 137 -36.56 21.55 19.76
N LYS A 138 -35.41 21.45 20.44
CA LYS A 138 -34.11 20.97 19.92
C LYS A 138 -33.80 19.62 20.55
N ASN A 139 -33.62 18.57 19.74
CA ASN A 139 -33.38 17.21 20.25
C ASN A 139 -31.89 16.84 20.13
N PRO A 140 -31.25 16.35 21.22
CA PRO A 140 -29.87 15.87 21.15
C PRO A 140 -29.79 14.61 20.27
N ALA A 141 -28.58 14.31 19.76
CA ALA A 141 -28.33 13.02 19.13
C ALA A 141 -28.40 11.90 20.18
N ALA A 142 -28.92 10.72 19.82
CA ALA A 142 -29.06 9.62 20.75
C ALA A 142 -28.59 8.28 20.18
N LEU A 143 -27.88 7.51 21.00
CA LEU A 143 -27.53 6.11 20.75
C LEU A 143 -28.50 5.23 21.53
N ALA A 144 -29.26 4.40 20.84
CA ALA A 144 -30.13 3.44 21.50
C ALA A 144 -29.35 2.18 21.88
N LEU A 145 -29.54 1.72 23.11
CA LEU A 145 -28.97 0.47 23.61
C LEU A 145 -30.11 -0.51 23.90
N SER A 146 -30.12 -1.63 23.16
CA SER A 146 -31.07 -2.72 23.36
C SER A 146 -30.99 -3.27 24.79
N SER A 147 -32.13 -3.59 25.39
CA SER A 147 -32.21 -4.31 26.66
C SER A 147 -31.66 -5.74 26.59
N GLU A 148 -31.48 -6.28 25.38
CA GLU A 148 -30.81 -7.56 25.13
C GLU A 148 -29.28 -7.46 25.33
N VAL A 149 -28.71 -6.26 25.27
CA VAL A 149 -27.30 -6.03 25.59
C VAL A 149 -27.14 -5.99 27.11
N THR A 150 -26.63 -7.09 27.68
CA THR A 150 -26.49 -7.25 29.14
C THR A 150 -25.11 -6.81 29.68
N HIS A 151 -24.19 -6.40 28.80
CA HIS A 151 -22.84 -5.94 29.14
C HIS A 151 -22.71 -4.43 28.92
N THR A 152 -21.68 -3.82 29.50
CA THR A 152 -21.35 -2.41 29.23
C THR A 152 -20.74 -2.26 27.84
N VAL A 153 -20.86 -1.08 27.24
CA VAL A 153 -20.41 -0.81 25.87
C VAL A 153 -19.41 0.35 25.81
N THR A 154 -18.52 0.34 24.82
CA THR A 154 -17.78 1.53 24.37
C THR A 154 -18.51 2.17 23.20
N VAL A 155 -18.26 3.45 22.96
CA VAL A 155 -18.77 4.16 21.79
C VAL A 155 -17.60 4.73 21.00
N TRP A 156 -17.60 4.52 19.69
CA TRP A 156 -16.70 5.18 18.76
C TRP A 156 -17.49 6.12 17.86
N GLY A 157 -16.93 7.30 17.62
CA GLY A 157 -17.56 8.36 16.84
C GLY A 157 -16.56 9.07 15.96
N LEU A 158 -16.90 9.31 14.69
CA LEU A 158 -16.13 10.21 13.84
C LEU A 158 -16.30 11.66 14.33
N TRP A 159 -15.19 12.29 14.70
CA TRP A 159 -15.23 13.61 15.30
C TRP A 159 -14.13 14.53 14.78
N LYS A 160 -14.45 15.82 14.64
CA LYS A 160 -13.48 16.86 14.29
C LYS A 160 -12.78 17.37 15.54
N VAL A 161 -11.49 17.08 15.66
CA VAL A 161 -10.62 17.48 16.75
C VAL A 161 -9.63 18.53 16.25
N PRO A 162 -9.55 19.73 16.86
CA PRO A 162 -8.56 20.73 16.48
C PRO A 162 -7.15 20.15 16.47
N GLU A 163 -6.38 20.43 15.41
CA GLU A 163 -4.99 19.98 15.18
C GLU A 163 -4.77 18.46 15.04
N ALA A 164 -5.72 17.60 15.43
CA ALA A 164 -5.67 16.15 15.23
C ALA A 164 -6.48 15.67 14.01
N GLY A 165 -7.33 16.53 13.43
CA GLY A 165 -8.07 16.25 12.21
C GLY A 165 -9.50 15.74 12.46
N THR A 166 -10.09 15.11 11.46
CA THR A 166 -11.40 14.43 11.59
C THR A 166 -11.17 12.93 11.61
N ILE A 167 -11.17 12.37 12.82
CA ILE A 167 -10.76 10.99 13.09
C ILE A 167 -11.81 10.24 13.90
N LEU A 168 -11.72 8.92 13.95
CA LEU A 168 -12.49 8.14 14.91
C LEU A 168 -11.96 8.32 16.33
N VAL A 169 -12.89 8.60 17.25
CA VAL A 169 -12.57 8.83 18.66
C VAL A 169 -13.46 7.96 19.54
N GLU A 170 -12.85 7.33 20.53
CA GLU A 170 -13.53 6.47 21.50
C GLU A 170 -13.93 7.24 22.77
N MET A 171 -15.10 6.89 23.31
CA MET A 171 -15.48 7.16 24.69
C MET A 171 -15.92 5.88 25.41
N ASP A 172 -15.54 5.75 26.70
CA ASP A 172 -15.77 4.54 27.48
C ASP A 172 -16.20 4.76 28.94
N ASN A 173 -16.77 5.93 29.25
CA ASN A 173 -17.28 6.26 30.60
C ASN A 173 -16.18 6.12 31.68
N GLY A 174 -14.97 6.57 31.39
CA GLY A 174 -13.83 6.49 32.32
C GLY A 174 -13.36 5.06 32.58
N GLY A 175 -13.41 4.19 31.58
CA GLY A 175 -13.00 2.79 31.68
C GLY A 175 -14.03 1.87 32.36
N LEU A 176 -15.27 2.33 32.51
CA LEU A 176 -16.37 1.54 33.09
C LEU A 176 -17.34 0.99 32.03
N GLY A 177 -17.29 1.55 30.82
CA GLY A 177 -18.28 1.35 29.77
C GLY A 177 -19.65 1.95 30.11
N TYR A 178 -20.52 2.06 29.10
CA TYR A 178 -21.88 2.56 29.23
C TYR A 178 -22.88 1.42 29.38
N SER A 179 -23.89 1.62 30.22
CA SER A 179 -25.08 0.78 30.30
C SER A 179 -26.28 1.68 30.59
N VAL A 180 -27.41 1.44 29.92
CA VAL A 180 -28.65 2.19 30.13
C VAL A 180 -29.80 1.19 30.21
N ALA A 181 -30.59 1.26 31.29
CA ALA A 181 -31.72 0.36 31.46
C ALA A 181 -32.88 0.73 30.51
N GLU A 182 -33.78 -0.23 30.29
CA GLU A 182 -35.00 -0.03 29.50
C GLU A 182 -35.77 1.23 29.93
N GLY A 183 -36.14 2.06 28.96
CA GLY A 183 -36.92 3.28 29.20
C GLY A 183 -36.14 4.41 29.90
N GLN A 184 -34.86 4.21 30.23
CA GLN A 184 -33.99 5.25 30.80
C GLN A 184 -33.15 5.94 29.73
N ALA A 185 -32.64 7.12 30.06
CA ALA A 185 -31.61 7.78 29.27
C ALA A 185 -30.48 8.33 30.14
N LYS A 186 -29.25 8.27 29.62
CA LYS A 186 -28.05 8.83 30.23
C LYS A 186 -27.50 9.94 29.33
N GLY A 187 -27.54 11.19 29.80
CA GLY A 187 -26.91 12.32 29.11
C GLY A 187 -25.41 12.37 29.36
N VAL A 188 -24.64 12.65 28.32
CA VAL A 188 -23.18 12.82 28.39
C VAL A 188 -22.74 14.05 27.61
N ASN A 189 -21.68 14.72 28.08
CA ASN A 189 -21.01 15.75 27.29
C ASN A 189 -19.99 15.05 26.38
N LEU A 190 -20.28 15.01 25.08
CA LEU A 190 -19.56 14.14 24.13
C LEU A 190 -18.05 14.42 24.10
N VAL A 191 -17.67 15.69 23.98
CA VAL A 191 -16.25 16.09 23.86
C VAL A 191 -15.50 15.85 25.17
N TYR A 192 -16.15 16.10 26.31
CA TYR A 192 -15.57 15.79 27.62
C TYR A 192 -15.35 14.28 27.82
N GLU A 193 -16.29 13.42 27.42
CA GLU A 193 -16.14 11.97 27.51
C GLU A 193 -15.02 11.43 26.59
N PHE A 194 -14.92 11.97 25.37
CA PHE A 194 -13.78 11.71 24.49
C PHE A 194 -12.46 12.12 25.15
N ALA A 195 -12.37 13.34 25.66
CA ALA A 195 -11.16 13.85 26.31
C ALA A 195 -10.76 13.00 27.53
N CYS A 196 -11.72 12.64 28.40
CA CYS A 196 -11.50 11.75 29.54
C CYS A 196 -10.89 10.41 29.10
N THR A 197 -11.49 9.80 28.08
CA THR A 197 -11.10 8.47 27.60
C THR A 197 -9.71 8.50 26.99
N GLN A 198 -9.46 9.44 26.05
CA GLN A 198 -8.17 9.53 25.37
C GLN A 198 -7.04 9.94 26.32
N ALA A 199 -7.28 10.87 27.25
CA ALA A 199 -6.27 11.28 28.24
C ALA A 199 -5.89 10.14 29.18
N ARG A 200 -6.89 9.39 29.68
CA ARG A 200 -6.63 8.21 30.52
C ARG A 200 -5.84 7.15 29.75
N LYS A 201 -6.25 6.81 28.53
CA LYS A 201 -5.55 5.80 27.71
C LYS A 201 -4.12 6.23 27.35
N ALA A 202 -3.89 7.51 27.08
CA ALA A 202 -2.54 8.04 26.85
C ALA A 202 -1.66 7.89 28.12
N GLN A 203 -2.20 8.21 29.31
CA GLN A 203 -1.50 8.03 30.58
C GLN A 203 -1.24 6.54 30.89
N GLU A 204 -2.23 5.67 30.71
CA GLU A 204 -2.08 4.22 30.92
C GLU A 204 -1.00 3.64 30.00
N LYS A 205 -0.98 4.05 28.73
CA LYS A 205 0.02 3.59 27.75
C LYS A 205 1.42 4.10 28.10
N TYR A 206 1.54 5.37 28.52
CA TYR A 206 2.78 5.92 29.05
C TYR A 206 3.29 5.12 30.25
N ASP A 207 2.45 4.92 31.26
CA ASP A 207 2.81 4.22 32.50
C ASP A 207 3.20 2.76 32.22
N GLN A 208 2.45 2.07 31.36
CA GLN A 208 2.73 0.70 30.94
C GLN A 208 4.08 0.60 30.24
N LYS A 209 4.34 1.46 29.26
CA LYS A 209 5.60 1.43 28.48
C LYS A 209 6.79 1.89 29.33
N THR A 210 6.66 2.93 30.15
CA THR A 210 7.74 3.31 31.07
C THR A 210 8.05 2.20 32.08
N SER A 211 7.04 1.49 32.59
CA SER A 211 7.24 0.32 33.45
C SER A 211 7.94 -0.84 32.72
N ALA A 212 7.77 -0.95 31.40
CA ALA A 212 8.47 -1.88 30.54
C ALA A 212 9.88 -1.40 30.11
N GLY A 213 10.34 -0.23 30.57
CA GLY A 213 11.68 0.28 30.35
C GLY A 213 11.85 1.23 29.16
N TYR A 214 10.75 1.61 28.48
CA TYR A 214 10.80 2.58 27.38
C TYR A 214 11.04 3.99 27.92
N VAL A 215 11.84 4.76 27.16
CA VAL A 215 12.16 6.16 27.46
C VAL A 215 11.43 7.07 26.49
N PHE A 216 10.82 8.14 27.01
CA PHE A 216 10.04 9.08 26.21
C PHE A 216 10.60 10.50 26.26
N SER A 217 10.35 11.27 25.20
CA SER A 217 10.75 12.67 25.10
C SER A 217 10.02 13.55 26.13
N PRO A 218 10.62 14.71 26.52
CA PRO A 218 9.97 15.64 27.44
C PRO A 218 8.61 16.18 26.94
N ASN A 219 8.38 16.15 25.62
CA ASN A 219 7.14 16.63 25.02
C ASN A 219 5.94 15.75 25.41
N VAL A 220 6.11 14.43 25.47
CA VAL A 220 5.04 13.50 25.89
C VAL A 220 4.54 13.87 27.28
N LEU A 221 5.46 14.03 28.24
CA LEU A 221 5.11 14.41 29.62
C LEU A 221 4.47 15.81 29.69
N LEU A 222 4.95 16.75 28.89
CA LEU A 222 4.38 18.10 28.81
C LEU A 222 2.93 18.05 28.32
N TRP A 223 2.65 17.32 27.24
CA TRP A 223 1.30 17.19 26.68
C TRP A 223 0.36 16.46 27.62
N LEU A 224 0.78 15.35 28.25
CA LEU A 224 -0.01 14.64 29.26
C LEU A 224 -0.38 15.56 30.43
N SER A 225 0.59 16.31 30.96
CA SER A 225 0.34 17.24 32.07
C SER A 225 -0.62 18.37 31.68
N GLN A 226 -0.50 18.92 30.47
CA GLN A 226 -1.37 19.98 29.98
C GLN A 226 -2.79 19.44 29.69
N ALA A 227 -2.90 18.24 29.14
CA ALA A 227 -4.17 17.57 28.91
C ALA A 227 -4.92 17.35 30.24
N GLN A 228 -4.23 16.87 31.27
CA GLN A 228 -4.82 16.67 32.59
C GLN A 228 -5.32 17.99 33.23
N ALA A 229 -4.56 19.07 33.08
CA ALA A 229 -4.97 20.39 33.58
C ALA A 229 -6.21 20.94 32.86
N ALA A 230 -6.27 20.80 31.54
CA ALA A 230 -7.43 21.20 30.74
C ALA A 230 -8.67 20.34 31.05
N LEU A 231 -8.48 19.04 31.28
CA LEU A 231 -9.55 18.12 31.66
C LEU A 231 -10.14 18.46 33.03
N GLU A 232 -9.29 18.85 33.99
CA GLU A 232 -9.75 19.29 35.31
C GLU A 232 -10.57 20.58 35.25
N ASP A 233 -10.17 21.55 34.42
CA ASP A 233 -10.98 22.76 34.17
C ASP A 233 -12.33 22.41 33.51
N ALA A 234 -12.33 21.48 32.56
CA ALA A 234 -13.56 20.99 31.93
C ALA A 234 -14.49 20.30 32.95
N ARG A 235 -13.94 19.47 33.85
CA ARG A 235 -14.68 18.79 34.92
C ARG A 235 -15.35 19.79 35.86
N VAL A 236 -14.60 20.80 36.32
CA VAL A 236 -15.14 21.85 37.22
C VAL A 236 -16.29 22.61 36.57
N LYS A 237 -16.18 22.95 35.28
CA LYS A 237 -17.26 23.63 34.53
C LYS A 237 -18.48 22.73 34.36
N LEU A 238 -18.27 21.44 34.07
CA LEU A 238 -19.36 20.48 33.93
C LEU A 238 -20.13 20.29 35.24
N GLU A 239 -19.42 20.20 36.37
CA GLU A 239 -20.02 20.14 37.71
C GLU A 239 -20.78 21.41 38.09
N ALA A 240 -20.36 22.56 37.56
CA ALA A 240 -21.07 23.82 37.70
C ALA A 240 -22.30 23.96 36.77
N GLY A 241 -22.56 22.97 35.91
CA GLY A 241 -23.65 22.97 34.94
C GLY A 241 -23.36 23.73 33.63
N ASP A 242 -22.11 24.13 33.39
CA ASP A 242 -21.67 24.80 32.17
C ASP A 242 -21.13 23.78 31.15
N GLY A 243 -22.05 23.05 30.49
CA GLY A 243 -21.68 22.04 29.49
C GLY A 243 -20.96 22.62 28.26
N SER A 244 -21.31 23.83 27.84
CA SER A 244 -20.65 24.53 26.73
C SER A 244 -19.20 24.89 27.08
N GLY A 245 -18.98 25.53 28.24
CA GLY A 245 -17.63 25.85 28.71
C GLY A 245 -16.80 24.61 29.03
N ALA A 246 -17.42 23.52 29.51
CA ALA A 246 -16.74 22.24 29.71
C ALA A 246 -16.23 21.66 28.39
N ALA A 247 -17.04 21.66 27.33
CA ALA A 247 -16.61 21.18 26.02
C ALA A 247 -15.47 22.02 25.42
N VAL A 248 -15.53 23.36 25.54
CA VAL A 248 -14.45 24.25 25.10
C VAL A 248 -13.12 23.92 25.81
N SER A 249 -13.16 23.63 27.11
CA SER A 249 -11.97 23.22 27.87
C SER A 249 -11.52 21.78 27.58
N ALA A 250 -12.44 20.90 27.18
CA ALA A 250 -12.13 19.51 26.86
C ALA A 250 -11.41 19.35 25.52
N TYR A 251 -11.63 20.25 24.54
CA TYR A 251 -10.97 20.17 23.23
C TYR A 251 -9.43 20.21 23.32
N PRO A 252 -8.79 21.16 24.03
CA PRO A 252 -7.35 21.12 24.25
C PRO A 252 -6.86 19.84 24.92
N ALA A 253 -7.62 19.31 25.90
CA ALA A 253 -7.29 18.05 26.54
C ALA A 253 -7.31 16.87 25.55
N LEU A 254 -8.35 16.80 24.71
CA LEU A 254 -8.50 15.78 23.68
C LEU A 254 -7.36 15.84 22.65
N THR A 255 -7.07 17.02 22.10
CA THR A 255 -5.98 17.23 21.13
C THR A 255 -4.63 16.80 21.69
N LEU A 256 -4.29 17.26 22.91
CA LEU A 256 -3.00 16.94 23.55
C LEU A 256 -2.89 15.46 23.93
N ALA A 257 -4.00 14.84 24.35
CA ALA A 257 -4.04 13.42 24.66
C ALA A 257 -3.79 12.55 23.43
N ILE A 258 -4.44 12.84 22.29
CA ILE A 258 -4.22 12.13 21.03
C ILE A 258 -2.76 12.27 20.60
N ARG A 259 -2.25 13.51 20.57
CA ARG A 259 -0.86 13.79 20.20
C ARG A 259 0.16 13.05 21.09
N ALA A 260 -0.07 13.03 22.41
CA ALA A 260 0.77 12.28 23.33
C ALA A 260 0.69 10.77 23.06
N LYS A 261 -0.51 10.23 22.84
CA LYS A 261 -0.74 8.81 22.56
C LYS A 261 -0.01 8.36 21.29
N GLU A 262 -0.07 9.14 20.22
CA GLU A 262 0.65 8.89 18.96
C GLU A 262 2.17 8.93 19.13
N GLU A 263 2.71 9.95 19.80
CA GLU A 263 4.17 10.02 20.00
C GLU A 263 4.67 8.90 20.93
N ILE A 264 3.88 8.48 21.94
CA ILE A 264 4.22 7.32 22.79
C ILE A 264 4.40 6.06 21.94
N VAL A 265 3.48 5.76 21.01
CA VAL A 265 3.59 4.54 20.19
C VAL A 265 4.73 4.65 19.18
N LEU A 266 4.99 5.83 18.62
CA LEU A 266 6.08 6.03 17.66
C LEU A 266 7.45 5.96 18.33
N GLU A 267 7.64 6.62 19.47
CA GLU A 267 8.90 6.54 20.23
C GLU A 267 9.14 5.13 20.78
N ALA A 268 8.09 4.41 21.17
CA ALA A 268 8.20 3.00 21.54
C ALA A 268 8.59 2.13 20.33
N ALA A 269 7.93 2.31 19.19
CA ALA A 269 8.21 1.59 17.95
C ALA A 269 9.66 1.79 17.47
N ARG A 270 10.18 3.02 17.51
CA ARG A 270 11.58 3.31 17.21
C ARG A 270 12.53 2.54 18.15
N GLN A 271 12.23 2.49 19.45
CA GLN A 271 13.01 1.70 20.41
C GLN A 271 12.91 0.19 20.15
N ASP A 272 11.73 -0.31 19.80
CA ASP A 272 11.52 -1.73 19.45
C ASP A 272 12.37 -2.14 18.24
N ILE A 273 12.43 -1.31 17.19
CA ILE A 273 13.32 -1.53 16.04
C ILE A 273 14.80 -1.56 16.50
N GLN A 274 15.23 -0.62 17.34
CA GLN A 274 16.61 -0.63 17.86
C GLN A 274 16.92 -1.86 18.73
N ASN A 275 15.97 -2.29 19.55
CA ASN A 275 16.11 -3.44 20.44
C ASN A 275 16.11 -4.79 19.69
N ARG A 276 15.56 -4.83 18.47
CA ARG A 276 15.59 -6.01 17.58
C ARG A 276 16.94 -6.23 16.92
N ARG A 277 17.91 -5.30 17.07
CA ARG A 277 19.28 -5.52 16.58
C ARG A 277 19.92 -6.70 17.30
N GLN A 278 20.43 -7.65 16.52
CA GLN A 278 20.96 -8.93 16.99
C GLN A 278 22.47 -8.96 16.85
N PRO A 279 23.18 -9.61 17.79
CA PRO A 279 24.61 -9.80 17.66
C PRO A 279 24.90 -10.74 16.48
N VAL A 280 25.76 -10.27 15.58
CA VAL A 280 26.35 -11.04 14.49
C VAL A 280 27.81 -11.31 14.82
N THR A 281 28.25 -12.56 14.65
CA THR A 281 29.65 -12.95 14.83
C THR A 281 30.20 -13.53 13.55
N ILE A 282 31.28 -12.94 13.05
CA ILE A 282 32.02 -13.41 11.87
C ILE A 282 33.34 -14.01 12.32
N TRP A 283 33.57 -15.26 11.95
CA TRP A 283 34.82 -15.96 12.10
C TRP A 283 35.55 -15.95 10.76
N VAL A 284 36.71 -15.33 10.70
CA VAL A 284 37.56 -15.39 9.50
C VAL A 284 38.68 -16.38 9.73
N VAL A 285 38.75 -17.38 8.87
CA VAL A 285 39.77 -18.44 8.92
C VAL A 285 40.54 -18.50 7.60
N GLY A 286 41.79 -18.93 7.69
CA GLY A 286 42.62 -19.21 6.52
C GLY A 286 42.20 -20.51 5.83
N ALA A 287 42.81 -20.81 4.69
CA ALA A 287 42.64 -22.08 3.99
C ALA A 287 43.11 -23.30 4.81
N ASP A 288 43.88 -23.07 5.87
CA ASP A 288 44.34 -24.05 6.87
C ASP A 288 43.41 -24.15 8.09
N GLU A 289 42.24 -23.53 8.02
CA GLU A 289 41.23 -23.42 9.09
C GLU A 289 41.74 -22.73 10.36
N GLN A 290 42.90 -22.06 10.31
CA GLN A 290 43.40 -21.27 11.43
C GLN A 290 42.77 -19.86 11.43
N PRO A 291 42.47 -19.28 12.61
CA PRO A 291 41.89 -17.94 12.67
C PRO A 291 42.84 -16.86 12.13
N LEU A 292 42.28 -15.91 11.37
CA LEU A 292 43.02 -14.78 10.82
C LEU A 292 42.69 -13.49 11.59
N ALA A 293 43.71 -12.88 12.20
CA ALA A 293 43.58 -11.62 12.92
C ALA A 293 43.89 -10.41 12.01
N GLY A 294 43.29 -9.26 12.33
CA GLY A 294 43.59 -7.99 11.66
C GLY A 294 42.97 -7.84 10.26
N ILE A 295 42.14 -8.78 9.82
CA ILE A 295 41.29 -8.65 8.63
C ILE A 295 40.21 -7.61 8.91
N GLN A 296 40.13 -6.57 8.06
CA GLN A 296 39.06 -5.58 8.09
C GLN A 296 37.81 -6.17 7.42
N ILE A 297 36.63 -5.92 7.99
CA ILE A 297 35.34 -6.37 7.45
C ILE A 297 34.44 -5.14 7.35
N ASP A 298 34.26 -4.64 6.13
CA ASP A 298 33.23 -3.65 5.84
C ASP A 298 31.92 -4.39 5.59
N TYR A 299 30.85 -4.03 6.29
CA TYR A 299 29.54 -4.66 6.14
C TYR A 299 28.49 -3.63 5.75
N ARG A 300 27.58 -4.03 4.86
CA ARG A 300 26.44 -3.20 4.43
C ARG A 300 25.22 -4.08 4.25
N GLN A 301 24.13 -3.70 4.90
CA GLN A 301 22.82 -4.28 4.62
C GLN A 301 22.39 -3.93 3.21
N ILE A 302 22.05 -4.94 2.43
CA ILE A 302 21.63 -4.80 1.03
C ILE A 302 20.15 -5.09 0.82
N ASN A 303 19.50 -5.78 1.77
CA ASN A 303 18.04 -5.93 1.85
C ASN A 303 17.60 -6.14 3.30
N HIS A 304 16.32 -5.86 3.57
CA HIS A 304 15.64 -6.17 4.82
C HIS A 304 14.78 -7.44 4.69
N ASP A 305 14.61 -8.15 5.80
CA ASP A 305 13.59 -9.21 5.88
C ASP A 305 12.17 -8.63 5.93
N PHE A 306 12.04 -7.41 6.47
CA PHE A 306 10.83 -6.62 6.37
C PHE A 306 10.65 -6.16 4.92
N ILE A 307 9.53 -6.53 4.30
CA ILE A 307 9.21 -6.22 2.91
C ILE A 307 8.89 -4.73 2.81
N ILE A 308 9.84 -3.96 2.29
CA ILE A 308 9.69 -2.55 1.93
C ILE A 308 9.29 -2.48 0.45
N SER A 309 8.00 -2.27 0.19
CA SER A 309 7.42 -2.39 -1.16
C SER A 309 6.71 -1.11 -1.60
N ALA A 310 6.63 -0.91 -2.91
CA ALA A 310 5.72 0.05 -3.52
C ALA A 310 5.11 -0.50 -4.81
N ASN A 311 4.07 0.15 -5.31
CA ASN A 311 3.52 -0.18 -6.62
C ASN A 311 4.52 0.11 -7.74
N TRP A 312 4.65 -0.81 -8.69
CA TRP A 312 5.51 -0.69 -9.88
C TRP A 312 5.11 0.45 -10.85
N GLY A 313 3.92 1.02 -10.69
CA GLY A 313 3.46 2.18 -11.46
C GLY A 313 2.38 1.88 -12.49
N GLY A 314 1.88 0.64 -12.55
CA GLY A 314 0.76 0.26 -13.44
C GLY A 314 -0.59 0.87 -13.06
N ASN A 315 -0.73 1.44 -11.87
CA ASN A 315 -1.89 2.25 -11.50
C ASN A 315 -1.67 3.76 -11.77
N GLY A 316 -0.49 4.18 -12.24
CA GLY A 316 -0.25 5.48 -12.85
C GLY A 316 -0.95 5.54 -14.20
N VAL A 317 -2.27 5.70 -14.14
CA VAL A 317 -3.18 5.90 -15.27
C VAL A 317 -3.08 4.80 -16.33
N LEU A 318 -3.92 3.76 -16.24
CA LEU A 318 -4.42 3.08 -17.43
C LEU A 318 -5.50 3.99 -18.03
N VAL A 319 -5.16 4.90 -18.95
CA VAL A 319 -6.21 5.65 -19.67
C VAL A 319 -6.85 4.67 -20.66
N GLY A 320 -8.15 4.39 -20.55
CA GLY A 320 -8.91 3.62 -21.55
C GLY A 320 -9.97 2.69 -20.96
N ASP A 321 -11.18 2.71 -21.50
CA ASP A 321 -12.34 1.94 -21.01
C ASP A 321 -12.29 0.43 -21.35
N THR A 322 -11.30 0.00 -22.15
CA THR A 322 -11.20 -1.36 -22.68
C THR A 322 -9.75 -1.85 -22.63
N PRO A 323 -9.49 -3.17 -22.51
CA PRO A 323 -8.12 -3.71 -22.55
C PRO A 323 -7.28 -3.22 -23.73
N GLU A 324 -7.92 -2.93 -24.88
CA GLU A 324 -7.29 -2.48 -26.11
C GLU A 324 -6.93 -0.98 -26.14
N THR A 325 -7.48 -0.18 -25.22
CA THR A 325 -7.27 1.28 -25.18
C THR A 325 -6.41 1.74 -24.01
N ARG A 326 -5.97 0.81 -23.15
CA ARG A 326 -5.15 1.11 -21.98
C ARG A 326 -3.75 1.59 -22.37
N HIS A 327 -3.41 2.78 -21.89
CA HIS A 327 -2.08 3.37 -22.03
C HIS A 327 -1.58 3.78 -20.65
N THR A 328 -0.35 3.39 -20.31
CA THR A 328 0.38 3.86 -19.12
C THR A 328 0.76 5.33 -19.30
N VAL A 329 0.45 6.17 -18.32
CA VAL A 329 1.03 7.52 -18.27
C VAL A 329 2.35 7.42 -17.53
N GLY A 330 3.44 7.70 -18.23
CA GLY A 330 4.79 7.78 -17.67
C GLY A 330 5.67 6.57 -17.99
N ASN A 331 6.94 6.69 -17.64
CA ASN A 331 7.99 5.77 -18.06
C ASN A 331 8.34 4.78 -16.95
N ALA A 332 8.08 3.49 -17.16
CA ALA A 332 8.42 2.41 -16.24
C ALA A 332 9.87 2.49 -15.70
N ASN A 333 10.84 2.88 -16.53
CA ASN A 333 12.24 3.01 -16.12
C ASN A 333 12.45 4.12 -15.09
N ILE A 334 11.81 5.28 -15.29
CA ILE A 334 11.93 6.42 -14.38
C ILE A 334 11.28 6.09 -13.03
N TYR A 335 10.11 5.43 -13.05
CA TYR A 335 9.44 4.97 -11.83
C TYR A 335 10.31 4.04 -11.00
N THR A 336 10.87 3.01 -11.65
CA THR A 336 11.70 2.02 -10.96
C THR A 336 13.03 2.62 -10.46
N GLY A 337 13.61 3.59 -11.18
CA GLY A 337 14.79 4.32 -10.73
C GLY A 337 14.51 5.13 -9.46
N ILE A 338 13.45 5.94 -9.48
CA ILE A 338 13.05 6.74 -8.31
C ILE A 338 12.67 5.84 -7.13
N ALA A 339 11.93 4.75 -7.36
CA ALA A 339 11.60 3.80 -6.30
C ALA A 339 12.87 3.21 -5.65
N LYS A 340 13.93 2.97 -6.44
CA LYS A 340 15.21 2.49 -5.92
C LYS A 340 15.94 3.57 -5.11
N GLU A 341 15.89 4.83 -5.55
CA GLU A 341 16.47 5.98 -4.83
C GLU A 341 15.77 6.24 -3.49
N ILE A 342 14.45 6.02 -3.41
CA ILE A 342 13.69 6.06 -2.15
C ILE A 342 14.07 4.90 -1.23
N GLY A 343 14.68 3.82 -1.76
CA GLY A 343 15.05 2.65 -0.96
C GLY A 343 13.98 1.55 -0.90
N PHE A 344 13.00 1.55 -1.82
CA PHE A 344 12.14 0.38 -1.99
C PHE A 344 12.97 -0.81 -2.47
N GLU A 345 12.69 -1.99 -1.91
CA GLU A 345 13.39 -3.24 -2.21
C GLU A 345 12.52 -4.21 -3.00
N HIS A 346 11.21 -4.03 -2.88
CA HIS A 346 10.20 -4.82 -3.56
C HIS A 346 9.30 -3.91 -4.39
N LEU A 347 8.75 -4.45 -5.47
CA LEU A 347 7.68 -3.81 -6.21
C LEU A 347 6.48 -4.75 -6.31
N TRP A 348 5.29 -4.19 -6.09
CA TRP A 348 4.04 -4.87 -6.38
C TRP A 348 3.89 -4.94 -7.90
N TYR A 349 3.68 -6.15 -8.42
CA TYR A 349 3.58 -6.51 -9.84
C TYR A 349 2.12 -6.78 -10.23
N PRO A 350 1.31 -5.74 -10.55
CA PRO A 350 -0.11 -5.86 -10.78
C PRO A 350 -0.54 -6.61 -12.06
N PRO A 351 0.02 -6.37 -13.26
CA PRO A 351 -0.62 -6.92 -14.46
C PRO A 351 -0.28 -8.40 -14.70
N GLY A 352 0.78 -8.92 -14.07
CA GLY A 352 1.37 -10.21 -14.41
C GLY A 352 0.55 -11.46 -14.15
N PRO A 353 0.03 -11.70 -12.93
CA PRO A 353 -0.68 -12.94 -12.65
C PRO A 353 -2.17 -12.77 -12.42
N ILE A 354 -2.80 -11.60 -12.49
CA ILE A 354 -4.26 -11.47 -12.24
C ILE A 354 -5.05 -12.37 -13.19
N TRP A 355 -5.99 -13.17 -12.65
CA TRP A 355 -6.65 -14.24 -13.41
C TRP A 355 -7.33 -13.75 -14.69
N GLY A 356 -8.06 -12.64 -14.63
CA GLY A 356 -8.73 -12.07 -15.81
C GLY A 356 -7.79 -11.52 -16.88
N LEU A 357 -6.52 -11.27 -16.56
CA LEU A 357 -5.51 -10.81 -17.53
C LEU A 357 -4.81 -11.97 -18.24
N VAL A 358 -4.50 -13.04 -17.51
CA VAL A 358 -3.69 -14.15 -18.05
C VAL A 358 -4.50 -15.25 -18.73
N GLN A 359 -5.82 -15.33 -18.49
CA GLN A 359 -6.67 -16.38 -19.06
C GLN A 359 -8.01 -15.83 -19.57
N ARG A 360 -8.23 -15.95 -20.89
CA ARG A 360 -9.47 -15.47 -21.53
C ARG A 360 -10.57 -16.52 -21.69
N SER A 361 -10.23 -17.81 -21.71
CA SER A 361 -11.21 -18.90 -21.70
C SER A 361 -10.62 -20.16 -21.08
N TRP A 362 -11.50 -21.10 -20.70
CA TRP A 362 -11.10 -22.40 -20.17
C TRP A 362 -12.01 -23.50 -20.76
N PRO A 363 -11.47 -24.66 -21.16
CA PRO A 363 -10.05 -25.06 -21.18
C PRO A 363 -9.33 -24.72 -22.50
N GLU A 364 -9.94 -23.95 -23.39
CA GLU A 364 -9.58 -23.92 -24.82
C GLU A 364 -8.47 -22.92 -25.22
N ILE A 365 -8.21 -21.87 -24.41
CA ILE A 365 -7.20 -20.84 -24.71
C ILE A 365 -6.01 -20.95 -23.74
N PRO A 366 -4.76 -20.97 -24.24
CA PRO A 366 -3.55 -20.96 -23.39
C PRO A 366 -3.44 -19.72 -22.52
N TYR A 367 -2.78 -19.88 -21.37
CA TYR A 367 -2.35 -18.75 -20.53
C TYR A 367 -1.41 -17.82 -21.31
N ARG A 368 -1.56 -16.51 -21.08
CA ARG A 368 -0.68 -15.48 -21.62
C ARG A 368 -0.05 -14.70 -20.47
N PHE A 369 1.28 -14.67 -20.45
CA PHE A 369 2.09 -13.90 -19.52
C PHE A 369 2.80 -12.77 -20.28
N ASP A 370 2.01 -12.00 -21.04
CA ASP A 370 2.51 -10.95 -21.94
C ASP A 370 3.33 -9.88 -21.17
N ASP A 371 3.11 -9.79 -19.85
CA ASP A 371 3.74 -8.85 -18.93
C ASP A 371 5.06 -9.35 -18.31
N ASP A 372 5.55 -10.57 -18.61
CA ASP A 372 6.81 -11.10 -18.04
C ASP A 372 8.00 -10.15 -18.17
N VAL A 373 8.04 -9.36 -19.24
CA VAL A 373 9.03 -8.30 -19.48
C VAL A 373 9.20 -7.38 -18.27
N ILE A 374 8.10 -7.08 -17.60
CA ILE A 374 8.04 -6.21 -16.43
C ILE A 374 8.78 -6.83 -15.26
N LEU A 375 8.49 -8.09 -14.98
CA LEU A 375 9.11 -8.82 -13.89
C LEU A 375 10.63 -8.95 -14.11
N HIS A 376 11.05 -9.31 -15.33
CA HIS A 376 12.47 -9.36 -15.67
C HIS A 376 13.14 -7.98 -15.52
N LYS A 377 12.42 -6.90 -15.88
CA LYS A 377 12.93 -5.54 -15.68
C LYS A 377 13.11 -5.21 -14.19
N MET A 378 12.11 -5.50 -13.35
CA MET A 378 12.22 -5.36 -11.89
C MET A 378 13.44 -6.11 -11.34
N GLU A 379 13.61 -7.38 -11.74
CA GLU A 379 14.72 -8.22 -11.30
C GLU A 379 16.07 -7.67 -11.75
N SER A 380 16.17 -7.18 -12.99
CA SER A 380 17.41 -6.57 -13.51
C SER A 380 17.84 -5.31 -12.75
N LEU A 381 16.89 -4.62 -12.11
CA LEU A 381 17.12 -3.45 -11.25
C LEU A 381 17.32 -3.84 -9.78
N GLY A 382 17.31 -5.13 -9.48
CA GLY A 382 17.50 -5.68 -8.14
C GLY A 382 16.29 -5.51 -7.24
N PHE A 383 15.08 -5.45 -7.80
CA PHE A 383 13.84 -5.56 -7.04
C PHE A 383 13.39 -7.02 -6.94
N ARG A 384 12.67 -7.33 -5.86
CA ARG A 384 11.88 -8.55 -5.72
C ARG A 384 10.40 -8.24 -5.93
N ALA A 385 9.62 -9.19 -6.43
CA ALA A 385 8.21 -8.97 -6.71
C ALA A 385 7.28 -9.44 -5.57
N THR A 386 6.22 -8.67 -5.34
CA THR A 386 4.99 -9.11 -4.66
C THR A 386 3.81 -8.98 -5.63
N THR A 387 2.70 -9.70 -5.45
CA THR A 387 1.61 -9.64 -6.44
C THR A 387 0.23 -10.06 -5.90
N ASN A 388 -0.81 -9.83 -6.70
CA ASN A 388 -2.20 -10.25 -6.50
C ASN A 388 -2.68 -11.16 -7.64
N ASN A 389 -3.62 -12.08 -7.34
CA ASN A 389 -3.98 -13.18 -8.25
C ASN A 389 -5.49 -13.24 -8.52
N ILE A 390 -6.29 -13.64 -7.53
CA ILE A 390 -7.73 -13.89 -7.70
C ILE A 390 -8.52 -12.81 -6.99
N TRP A 391 -9.39 -12.12 -7.72
CA TRP A 391 -10.31 -11.16 -7.14
C TRP A 391 -11.68 -11.31 -7.79
N PHE A 392 -12.71 -11.73 -7.05
CA PHE A 392 -14.07 -11.93 -7.57
C PHE A 392 -14.89 -10.63 -7.52
N TYR A 393 -14.39 -9.60 -8.19
CA TYR A 393 -15.00 -8.26 -8.23
C TYR A 393 -15.19 -7.73 -9.66
N ASN A 394 -16.42 -7.69 -10.14
CA ASN A 394 -16.77 -7.29 -11.51
C ASN A 394 -16.75 -5.78 -11.73
N GLY A 395 -16.63 -4.97 -10.66
CA GLY A 395 -16.50 -3.52 -10.76
C GLY A 395 -15.23 -3.07 -11.48
N VAL A 396 -14.30 -4.01 -11.72
CA VAL A 396 -13.08 -3.80 -12.50
C VAL A 396 -12.96 -4.92 -13.54
N ALA A 397 -12.96 -4.56 -14.83
CA ALA A 397 -13.17 -5.49 -15.96
C ALA A 397 -12.09 -6.58 -16.19
N PHE A 398 -11.08 -6.73 -15.32
CA PHE A 398 -9.94 -7.62 -15.51
C PHE A 398 -9.60 -8.52 -14.31
N THR A 399 -10.38 -8.45 -13.24
CA THR A 399 -10.11 -9.12 -11.96
C THR A 399 -10.25 -10.63 -12.04
N TYR A 400 -11.30 -11.11 -12.73
CA TYR A 400 -11.52 -12.51 -13.06
C TYR A 400 -12.07 -12.68 -14.49
N PRO A 401 -11.88 -13.86 -15.12
CA PRO A 401 -12.39 -14.09 -16.47
C PRO A 401 -13.93 -14.17 -16.53
N PRO A 402 -14.61 -13.45 -17.44
CA PRO A 402 -16.08 -13.44 -17.51
C PRO A 402 -16.73 -14.82 -17.69
N TYR A 403 -16.04 -15.78 -18.31
CA TYR A 403 -16.57 -17.14 -18.52
C TYR A 403 -16.87 -17.88 -17.20
N LEU A 404 -16.30 -17.44 -16.07
CA LEU A 404 -16.55 -18.05 -14.77
C LEU A 404 -18.01 -17.90 -14.31
N GLU A 405 -18.71 -16.87 -14.76
CA GLU A 405 -20.12 -16.60 -14.40
C GLU A 405 -21.07 -17.70 -14.91
N ASP A 406 -20.69 -18.38 -16.00
CA ASP A 406 -21.47 -19.47 -16.59
C ASP A 406 -21.15 -20.86 -15.98
N LEU A 407 -20.21 -20.92 -15.04
CA LEU A 407 -19.72 -22.18 -14.47
C LEU A 407 -20.38 -22.50 -13.12
N SER A 408 -20.57 -23.79 -12.86
CA SER A 408 -20.89 -24.26 -11.50
C SER A 408 -19.68 -24.11 -10.57
N TYR A 409 -19.91 -23.99 -9.27
CA TYR A 409 -18.84 -23.91 -8.27
C TYR A 409 -17.73 -24.99 -8.44
N PRO A 410 -18.03 -26.29 -8.63
CA PRO A 410 -16.99 -27.28 -8.85
C PRO A 410 -16.14 -27.02 -10.10
N GLN A 411 -16.71 -26.43 -11.15
CA GLN A 411 -16.00 -26.07 -12.37
C GLN A 411 -15.13 -24.83 -12.15
N VAL A 412 -15.63 -23.80 -11.46
CA VAL A 412 -14.80 -22.63 -11.09
C VAL A 412 -13.62 -23.04 -10.22
N LYS A 413 -13.86 -23.93 -9.23
CA LYS A 413 -12.79 -24.49 -8.40
C LYS A 413 -11.75 -25.23 -9.23
N ALA A 414 -12.17 -26.04 -10.21
CA ALA A 414 -11.26 -26.74 -11.11
C ALA A 414 -10.43 -25.78 -11.98
N ALA A 415 -11.07 -24.74 -12.54
CA ALA A 415 -10.40 -23.71 -13.31
C ALA A 415 -9.39 -22.91 -12.46
N GLY A 416 -9.76 -22.60 -11.21
CA GLY A 416 -8.85 -21.92 -10.26
C GLY A 416 -7.63 -22.76 -9.90
N LEU A 417 -7.80 -24.08 -9.73
CA LEU A 417 -6.68 -24.99 -9.48
C LEU A 417 -5.72 -25.06 -10.67
N ASP A 418 -6.25 -25.12 -11.89
CA ASP A 418 -5.48 -25.09 -13.12
C ASP A 418 -4.70 -23.78 -13.27
N TYR A 419 -5.37 -22.65 -13.01
CA TYR A 419 -4.76 -21.32 -13.03
C TYR A 419 -3.67 -21.15 -11.99
N ILE A 420 -3.92 -21.43 -10.71
CA ILE A 420 -2.89 -21.29 -9.67
C ILE A 420 -1.70 -22.20 -9.94
N THR A 421 -1.93 -23.45 -10.37
CA THR A 421 -0.83 -24.38 -10.67
C THR A 421 -0.01 -23.87 -11.85
N THR A 422 -0.66 -23.39 -12.91
CA THR A 422 0.03 -22.91 -14.11
C THR A 422 0.81 -21.62 -13.84
N THR A 423 0.15 -20.63 -13.24
CA THR A 423 0.73 -19.31 -12.94
C THR A 423 1.90 -19.41 -11.96
N LEU A 424 1.77 -20.14 -10.85
CA LEU A 424 2.87 -20.28 -9.90
C LEU A 424 3.99 -21.18 -10.42
N SER A 425 3.70 -22.13 -11.32
CA SER A 425 4.77 -22.91 -11.98
C SER A 425 5.64 -22.03 -12.87
N HIS A 426 5.01 -21.07 -13.56
CA HIS A 426 5.68 -20.11 -14.43
C HIS A 426 6.58 -19.15 -13.65
N PHE A 427 6.05 -18.57 -12.57
CA PHE A 427 6.77 -17.57 -11.74
C PHE A 427 7.58 -18.14 -10.57
N ARG A 428 7.78 -19.47 -10.55
CA ARG A 428 8.38 -20.16 -9.41
C ARG A 428 9.74 -19.57 -9.01
N GLY A 429 9.86 -19.15 -7.75
CA GLY A 429 11.07 -18.57 -7.19
C GLY A 429 11.38 -17.12 -7.59
N GLN A 430 10.56 -16.49 -8.43
CA GLN A 430 10.72 -15.08 -8.85
C GLN A 430 9.91 -14.11 -7.97
N ILE A 431 8.73 -14.55 -7.50
CA ILE A 431 7.82 -13.73 -6.69
C ILE A 431 7.91 -14.17 -5.22
N ARG A 432 8.13 -13.20 -4.33
CA ARG A 432 8.34 -13.42 -2.90
C ARG A 432 7.03 -13.73 -2.15
N LEU A 433 5.97 -13.01 -2.49
CA LEU A 433 4.68 -13.05 -1.81
C LEU A 433 3.54 -12.97 -2.82
N TYR A 434 2.58 -13.89 -2.69
CA TYR A 434 1.37 -13.96 -3.49
C TYR A 434 0.14 -13.72 -2.61
N ASN A 435 -0.54 -12.60 -2.88
CA ASN A 435 -1.92 -12.39 -2.47
C ASN A 435 -2.80 -13.26 -3.36
N LEU A 436 -3.20 -14.43 -2.85
CA LEU A 436 -3.87 -15.44 -3.67
C LEU A 436 -5.34 -15.12 -3.91
N VAL A 437 -6.04 -14.74 -2.85
CA VAL A 437 -7.47 -14.39 -2.91
C VAL A 437 -7.66 -13.03 -2.26
N ASN A 438 -8.14 -12.09 -3.06
CA ASN A 438 -8.34 -10.70 -2.67
C ASN A 438 -9.78 -10.48 -2.20
N ASP A 439 -9.89 -9.91 -1.00
CA ASP A 439 -11.15 -9.50 -0.37
C ASP A 439 -12.30 -10.52 -0.37
N PRO A 440 -12.04 -11.81 -0.08
CA PRO A 440 -13.10 -12.82 -0.13
C PRO A 440 -14.19 -12.65 0.95
N HIS A 441 -14.02 -11.66 1.85
CA HIS A 441 -15.00 -11.26 2.84
C HIS A 441 -16.09 -10.36 2.27
N PHE A 442 -15.87 -9.71 1.11
CA PHE A 442 -16.93 -8.97 0.41
C PHE A 442 -16.98 -9.20 -1.11
N ALA A 443 -15.85 -9.39 -1.79
CA ALA A 443 -15.79 -9.59 -3.24
C ALA A 443 -16.30 -10.98 -3.62
N ASN A 444 -17.52 -11.06 -4.14
CA ASN A 444 -18.21 -12.32 -4.42
C ASN A 444 -19.23 -12.22 -5.57
N ASP A 445 -18.85 -11.65 -6.70
CA ASP A 445 -19.75 -11.56 -7.86
C ASP A 445 -20.14 -12.91 -8.48
N LEU A 446 -19.48 -14.00 -8.06
CA LEU A 446 -19.88 -15.38 -8.40
C LEU A 446 -20.88 -16.00 -7.41
N HIS A 447 -21.35 -15.23 -6.42
CA HIS A 447 -22.39 -15.62 -5.46
C HIS A 447 -22.09 -16.92 -4.70
N PHE A 448 -20.83 -17.15 -4.32
CA PHE A 448 -20.46 -18.30 -3.49
C PHE A 448 -21.02 -18.16 -2.08
N THR A 449 -21.44 -19.28 -1.49
CA THR A 449 -21.66 -19.36 -0.04
C THR A 449 -20.33 -19.23 0.70
N SER A 450 -20.34 -18.83 1.98
CA SER A 450 -19.10 -18.74 2.78
C SER A 450 -18.34 -20.08 2.83
N ALA A 451 -19.06 -21.21 2.89
CA ALA A 451 -18.46 -22.55 2.84
C ALA A 451 -17.76 -22.84 1.50
N GLN A 452 -18.34 -22.41 0.38
CA GLN A 452 -17.72 -22.51 -0.94
C GLN A 452 -16.50 -21.60 -1.07
N MET A 453 -16.56 -20.37 -0.54
CA MET A 453 -15.43 -19.44 -0.52
C MET A 453 -14.27 -20.02 0.31
N PHE A 454 -14.54 -20.54 1.51
CA PHE A 454 -13.52 -21.19 2.33
C PHE A 454 -12.91 -22.44 1.66
N ASP A 455 -13.74 -23.30 1.06
CA ASP A 455 -13.25 -24.47 0.32
C ASP A 455 -12.42 -24.06 -0.92
N PHE A 456 -12.79 -22.97 -1.58
CA PHE A 456 -12.04 -22.41 -2.71
C PHE A 456 -10.67 -21.89 -2.24
N THR A 457 -10.65 -20.97 -1.26
CA THR A 457 -9.44 -20.38 -0.70
C THR A 457 -8.48 -21.47 -0.17
N SER A 458 -9.00 -22.46 0.57
CA SER A 458 -8.21 -23.59 1.06
C SER A 458 -7.53 -24.36 -0.07
N SER A 459 -8.27 -24.58 -1.16
CA SER A 459 -7.77 -25.33 -2.32
C SER A 459 -6.70 -24.53 -3.09
N MET A 460 -6.87 -23.21 -3.24
CA MET A 460 -5.86 -22.34 -3.85
C MET A 460 -4.58 -22.30 -3.01
N LEU A 461 -4.70 -22.16 -1.69
CA LEU A 461 -3.56 -22.19 -0.76
C LEU A 461 -2.79 -23.51 -0.83
N ALA A 462 -3.50 -24.64 -0.87
CA ALA A 462 -2.89 -25.97 -0.97
C ALA A 462 -2.19 -26.19 -2.31
N ALA A 463 -2.82 -25.79 -3.42
CA ALA A 463 -2.22 -25.86 -4.75
C ALA A 463 -0.97 -24.98 -4.86
N ALA A 464 -1.05 -23.73 -4.37
CA ALA A 464 0.08 -22.81 -4.36
C ALA A 464 1.26 -23.40 -3.58
N LYS A 465 1.02 -23.95 -2.38
CA LYS A 465 2.07 -24.58 -1.56
C LYS A 465 2.72 -25.79 -2.24
N ALA A 466 1.94 -26.57 -2.99
CA ALA A 466 2.46 -27.73 -3.72
C ALA A 466 3.33 -27.31 -4.92
N THR A 467 3.00 -26.19 -5.55
CA THR A 467 3.68 -25.67 -6.75
C THR A 467 4.94 -24.87 -6.40
N ASP A 468 4.81 -23.88 -5.50
CA ASP A 468 5.92 -23.09 -4.98
C ASP A 468 5.91 -23.07 -3.44
N PRO A 469 6.65 -23.99 -2.78
CA PRO A 469 6.69 -24.05 -1.34
C PRO A 469 7.49 -22.91 -0.68
N GLN A 470 8.27 -22.13 -1.44
CA GLN A 470 9.07 -21.02 -0.92
C GLN A 470 8.31 -19.69 -0.90
N ALA A 471 7.30 -19.55 -1.76
CA ALA A 471 6.43 -18.39 -1.81
C ALA A 471 5.58 -18.25 -0.54
N VAL A 472 5.47 -17.00 -0.04
CA VAL A 472 4.51 -16.63 1.01
C VAL A 472 3.12 -16.52 0.38
N ARG A 473 2.16 -17.25 0.93
CA ARG A 473 0.79 -17.34 0.39
C ARG A 473 -0.19 -16.66 1.33
N THR A 474 -0.81 -15.59 0.88
CA THR A 474 -1.67 -14.73 1.71
C THR A 474 -3.11 -14.67 1.20
N VAL A 475 -4.00 -14.26 2.09
CA VAL A 475 -5.37 -13.84 1.80
C VAL A 475 -5.49 -12.37 2.18
N VAL A 476 -6.09 -11.55 1.33
CA VAL A 476 -6.20 -10.09 1.54
C VAL A 476 -7.54 -9.75 2.17
N LEU A 477 -7.52 -8.86 3.16
CA LEU A 477 -8.70 -8.30 3.80
C LEU A 477 -8.55 -6.76 3.89
N SER A 478 -9.41 -6.02 3.20
CA SER A 478 -9.47 -4.56 3.35
C SER A 478 -10.02 -4.11 4.70
N GLU A 479 -9.71 -2.87 5.07
CA GLU A 479 -10.34 -2.11 6.16
C GLU A 479 -10.44 -2.84 7.51
N PRO A 480 -9.32 -3.37 8.03
CA PRO A 480 -9.31 -4.20 9.24
C PRO A 480 -9.79 -3.48 10.50
N GLY A 481 -9.84 -2.14 10.50
CA GLY A 481 -10.23 -1.31 11.63
C GLY A 481 -11.64 -0.78 11.58
N LEU A 482 -12.37 -1.04 10.49
CA LEU A 482 -13.56 -0.27 10.15
C LEU A 482 -14.70 -1.15 9.65
N ALA A 483 -15.26 -1.95 10.56
CA ALA A 483 -16.54 -2.62 10.33
C ALA A 483 -17.70 -1.63 9.96
N PHE A 484 -17.46 -0.32 10.10
CA PHE A 484 -18.32 0.80 9.68
C PHE A 484 -18.66 0.82 8.17
N PHE A 485 -17.93 0.12 7.29
CA PHE A 485 -18.15 0.13 5.82
C PHE A 485 -19.38 -0.61 5.32
N ARG A 486 -20.23 -1.11 6.22
CA ARG A 486 -21.36 -1.95 5.81
C ARG A 486 -22.56 -1.14 5.37
N ALA A 487 -22.98 -1.38 4.13
CA ALA A 487 -24.37 -1.19 3.74
C ALA A 487 -25.20 -2.42 4.18
N PRO A 488 -26.36 -2.25 4.85
CA PRO A 488 -27.30 -3.33 5.16
C PRO A 488 -27.69 -4.15 3.92
N GLY A 489 -27.34 -5.44 3.92
CA GLY A 489 -28.12 -6.47 3.23
C GLY A 489 -27.91 -6.64 1.72
N ASP A 490 -26.74 -6.33 1.16
CA ASP A 490 -26.46 -6.55 -0.28
C ASP A 490 -25.48 -7.70 -0.60
N ASN A 491 -24.92 -8.42 0.39
CA ASN A 491 -23.95 -9.50 0.11
C ASN A 491 -24.47 -10.92 0.45
N ASP A 492 -24.14 -11.92 -0.37
CA ASP A 492 -24.51 -13.33 -0.20
C ASP A 492 -23.55 -14.12 0.71
N LEU A 493 -22.39 -13.53 1.05
CA LEU A 493 -21.37 -14.16 1.90
C LEU A 493 -21.72 -14.21 3.39
N GLY A 494 -22.73 -13.46 3.83
CA GLY A 494 -22.85 -13.04 5.22
C GLY A 494 -22.02 -11.79 5.46
N ASP A 495 -22.58 -10.83 6.19
CA ASP A 495 -21.98 -9.51 6.35
C ASP A 495 -20.84 -9.56 7.38
N PHE A 496 -19.66 -10.03 6.98
CA PHE A 496 -18.49 -10.19 7.85
C PHE A 496 -17.63 -8.92 7.93
N SER A 497 -16.97 -8.70 9.09
CA SER A 497 -15.82 -7.78 9.14
C SER A 497 -14.61 -8.58 8.73
N SER A 498 -13.53 -7.90 8.37
CA SER A 498 -12.24 -8.52 8.14
C SER A 498 -11.82 -9.41 9.32
N TYR A 499 -12.04 -8.93 10.54
CA TYR A 499 -11.80 -9.70 11.76
C TYR A 499 -12.69 -10.94 11.87
N HIS A 500 -14.01 -10.78 11.73
CA HIS A 500 -14.97 -11.88 11.86
C HIS A 500 -14.79 -12.93 10.75
N TYR A 501 -14.56 -12.49 9.51
CA TYR A 501 -14.24 -13.38 8.39
C TYR A 501 -12.98 -14.19 8.67
N LEU A 502 -11.92 -13.56 9.17
CA LEU A 502 -10.69 -14.25 9.53
C LEU A 502 -10.92 -15.28 10.64
N GLN A 503 -11.72 -14.95 11.67
CA GLN A 503 -12.12 -15.92 12.70
C GLN A 503 -12.82 -17.14 12.12
N GLU A 504 -13.84 -16.94 11.29
CA GLU A 504 -14.61 -18.04 10.67
C GLU A 504 -13.78 -18.85 9.69
N MET A 505 -12.93 -18.20 8.89
CA MET A 505 -12.00 -18.86 7.97
C MET A 505 -11.02 -19.78 8.71
N LEU A 506 -10.44 -19.31 9.82
CA LEU A 506 -9.52 -20.10 10.64
C LEU A 506 -10.25 -21.22 11.39
N ALA A 507 -11.48 -20.97 11.88
CA ALA A 507 -12.33 -21.99 12.50
C ALA A 507 -12.70 -23.10 11.52
N ALA A 508 -12.87 -22.77 10.23
CA ALA A 508 -13.07 -23.73 9.14
C ALA A 508 -11.79 -24.49 8.74
N GLY A 509 -10.65 -24.21 9.38
CA GLY A 509 -9.37 -24.89 9.14
C GLY A 509 -8.58 -24.34 7.94
N VAL A 510 -8.96 -23.19 7.39
CA VAL A 510 -8.26 -22.55 6.27
C VAL A 510 -7.18 -21.61 6.83
N ARG A 511 -5.92 -21.98 6.69
CA ARG A 511 -4.78 -21.24 7.25
C ARG A 511 -3.80 -20.82 6.14
N PRO A 512 -3.70 -19.52 5.80
CA PRO A 512 -2.64 -19.00 4.95
C PRO A 512 -1.31 -18.93 5.70
N ASP A 513 -0.21 -18.60 5.01
CA ASP A 513 1.06 -18.35 5.70
C ASP A 513 1.07 -16.99 6.40
N ALA A 514 0.30 -16.04 5.87
CA ALA A 514 0.11 -14.70 6.41
C ALA A 514 -1.21 -14.10 5.90
N VAL A 515 -1.67 -13.01 6.51
CA VAL A 515 -2.85 -12.24 6.07
C VAL A 515 -2.40 -10.87 5.59
N SER A 516 -2.90 -10.45 4.44
CA SER A 516 -2.64 -9.12 3.90
C SER A 516 -3.76 -8.16 4.29
N LEU A 517 -3.41 -6.93 4.68
CA LEU A 517 -4.32 -5.91 5.15
C LEU A 517 -4.26 -4.68 4.23
N GLN A 518 -5.40 -4.08 3.92
CA GLN A 518 -5.46 -2.83 3.14
C GLN A 518 -6.01 -1.69 3.99
N PHE A 519 -5.35 -0.54 3.93
CA PHE A 519 -5.68 0.68 4.67
C PHE A 519 -5.87 1.84 3.68
N TYR A 520 -7.13 2.24 3.46
CA TYR A 520 -7.47 3.40 2.63
C TYR A 520 -7.84 4.64 3.47
N SER A 521 -7.02 4.90 4.48
CA SER A 521 -7.25 5.97 5.45
C SER A 521 -7.25 7.35 4.79
N GLY A 522 -8.24 8.17 5.11
CA GLY A 522 -8.42 9.49 4.52
C GLY A 522 -9.08 9.49 3.14
N VAL A 523 -9.32 8.33 2.52
CA VAL A 523 -10.00 8.22 1.21
C VAL A 523 -11.39 7.62 1.36
N TYR A 524 -11.49 6.28 1.34
CA TYR A 524 -12.74 5.58 1.58
C TYR A 524 -13.07 5.60 3.06
N SER A 525 -12.02 5.62 3.88
CA SER A 525 -12.06 5.36 5.30
C SER A 525 -11.72 6.56 6.15
N PRO A 526 -12.46 6.84 7.24
CA PRO A 526 -11.99 7.75 8.25
C PRO A 526 -10.56 7.43 8.67
N ALA A 527 -9.72 8.46 8.75
CA ALA A 527 -8.43 8.30 9.38
C ALA A 527 -8.60 7.92 10.86
N MET A 528 -7.70 7.08 11.33
CA MET A 528 -7.51 6.77 12.75
C MET A 528 -6.22 7.42 13.22
N ASP A 529 -6.13 7.81 14.48
CA ASP A 529 -4.84 8.21 15.04
C ASP A 529 -3.85 7.02 15.04
N LEU A 530 -2.55 7.31 14.93
CA LEU A 530 -1.52 6.28 14.78
C LEU A 530 -1.46 5.30 15.97
N ALA A 531 -1.87 5.73 17.16
CA ALA A 531 -1.93 4.82 18.30
C ALA A 531 -3.13 3.87 18.23
N THR A 532 -4.27 4.31 17.70
CA THR A 532 -5.39 3.42 17.39
C THR A 532 -5.00 2.41 16.31
N VAL A 533 -4.26 2.83 15.27
CA VAL A 533 -3.72 1.88 14.27
C VAL A 533 -2.74 0.89 14.90
N SER A 534 -1.85 1.34 15.78
CA SER A 534 -0.92 0.46 16.49
C SER A 534 -1.65 -0.60 17.33
N ASP A 535 -2.71 -0.20 18.05
CA ASP A 535 -3.52 -1.09 18.87
C ASP A 535 -4.32 -2.09 18.01
N LEU A 536 -4.77 -1.67 16.83
CA LEU A 536 -5.38 -2.55 15.83
C LEU A 536 -4.39 -3.62 15.36
N LEU A 537 -3.17 -3.23 14.96
CA LEU A 537 -2.16 -4.20 14.55
C LEU A 537 -1.80 -5.16 15.69
N ASP A 538 -1.71 -4.66 16.93
CA ASP A 538 -1.50 -5.50 18.12
C ASP A 538 -2.65 -6.49 18.35
N THR A 539 -3.89 -6.05 18.14
CA THR A 539 -5.06 -6.93 18.24
C THR A 539 -4.97 -8.08 17.24
N PHE A 540 -4.71 -7.79 15.96
CA PHE A 540 -4.56 -8.82 14.94
C PHE A 540 -3.39 -9.78 15.25
N GLY A 541 -2.23 -9.23 15.63
CA GLY A 541 -1.04 -10.02 15.98
C GLY A 541 -1.23 -10.93 17.19
N GLN A 542 -1.98 -10.49 18.20
CA GLN A 542 -2.21 -11.25 19.44
C GLN A 542 -3.29 -12.33 19.29
N GLU A 543 -4.34 -12.05 18.53
CA GLU A 543 -5.52 -12.93 18.44
C GLU A 543 -5.35 -14.06 17.40
N PHE A 544 -4.58 -13.85 16.33
CA PHE A 544 -4.62 -14.76 15.17
C PHE A 544 -3.43 -15.68 14.95
N ASP A 545 -2.33 -15.58 15.73
CA ASP A 545 -1.11 -16.41 15.58
C ASP A 545 -0.70 -16.60 14.09
N LEU A 546 -0.71 -15.50 13.36
CA LEU A 546 -0.35 -15.40 11.95
C LEU A 546 0.52 -14.16 11.73
N PRO A 547 1.46 -14.19 10.78
CA PRO A 547 2.07 -12.99 10.25
C PRO A 547 1.08 -12.16 9.43
N PHE A 548 1.34 -10.86 9.33
CA PHE A 548 0.54 -9.88 8.61
C PHE A 548 1.37 -9.04 7.66
N TYR A 549 0.81 -8.61 6.53
CA TYR A 549 1.45 -7.73 5.56
C TYR A 549 0.51 -6.58 5.23
N ILE A 550 1.00 -5.33 5.19
CA ILE A 550 0.18 -4.22 4.68
C ILE A 550 0.34 -4.18 3.17
N GLU A 551 -0.71 -4.53 2.45
CA GLU A 551 -0.66 -4.73 1.00
C GLU A 551 -1.05 -3.49 0.21
N GLU A 552 -2.03 -2.75 0.70
CA GLU A 552 -2.36 -1.43 0.16
C GLU A 552 -2.35 -0.42 1.30
N LEU A 553 -1.32 0.45 1.32
CA LEU A 553 -1.22 1.62 2.18
C LEU A 553 -1.36 2.88 1.34
N GLU A 554 -2.38 3.68 1.65
CA GLU A 554 -2.66 4.97 0.99
C GLU A 554 -2.94 6.05 2.04
N TYR A 555 -2.70 7.32 1.65
CA TYR A 555 -3.20 8.50 2.33
C TYR A 555 -3.08 9.72 1.39
N PRO A 556 -4.17 10.44 1.07
CA PRO A 556 -4.16 11.38 -0.05
C PRO A 556 -3.75 12.77 0.40
N THR A 557 -3.10 13.50 -0.52
CA THR A 557 -2.91 14.95 -0.46
C THR A 557 -3.80 15.66 -1.49
N HIS A 558 -4.34 16.83 -1.13
CA HIS A 558 -5.15 17.65 -2.03
C HIS A 558 -4.48 18.95 -2.42
N GLU A 559 -3.18 19.13 -2.13
CA GLU A 559 -2.46 20.39 -2.42
C GLU A 559 -2.49 20.75 -3.91
N ASP A 560 -2.32 19.75 -4.79
CA ASP A 560 -2.42 19.93 -6.25
C ASP A 560 -3.86 19.86 -6.78
N TYR A 561 -4.82 19.52 -5.91
CA TYR A 561 -6.20 19.19 -6.29
C TYR A 561 -7.22 20.02 -5.49
N PRO A 562 -7.19 21.37 -5.60
CA PRO A 562 -8.03 22.25 -4.78
C PRO A 562 -9.54 22.05 -4.99
N GLY A 563 -9.94 21.40 -6.09
CA GLY A 563 -11.34 21.04 -6.37
C GLY A 563 -11.90 19.94 -5.45
N LEU A 564 -11.04 19.11 -4.84
CA LEU A 564 -11.44 17.98 -3.97
C LEU A 564 -11.75 18.42 -2.53
N VAL A 565 -11.25 19.59 -2.13
CA VAL A 565 -11.33 20.15 -0.77
C VAL A 565 -12.77 20.26 -0.21
N ASN A 566 -13.81 20.24 -1.05
CA ASN A 566 -15.21 20.35 -0.61
C ASN A 566 -15.97 19.02 -0.45
N LYS A 567 -15.38 17.86 -0.82
CA LYS A 567 -16.09 16.56 -0.76
C LYS A 567 -15.35 15.48 0.04
N SER A 568 -14.02 15.46 0.01
CA SER A 568 -13.16 14.50 0.75
C SER A 568 -12.60 15.06 2.06
N SER A 569 -12.79 16.36 2.36
CA SER A 569 -12.27 17.05 3.55
C SER A 569 -12.85 16.62 4.90
N TYR A 570 -13.68 15.57 4.93
CA TYR A 570 -14.32 15.07 6.14
C TYR A 570 -13.49 14.04 6.91
N TRP A 571 -12.33 13.59 6.39
CA TRP A 571 -11.63 12.40 6.91
C TRP A 571 -10.14 12.56 7.16
N GLY A 572 -9.61 13.78 7.05
CA GLY A 572 -8.16 14.01 7.13
C GLY A 572 -7.61 14.01 8.55
N TRP A 573 -6.51 13.29 8.75
CA TRP A 573 -5.63 13.27 9.92
C TRP A 573 -4.78 14.55 10.04
N HIS A 574 -4.61 15.06 11.25
CA HIS A 574 -3.92 16.32 11.57
C HIS A 574 -4.34 17.51 10.70
N GLN A 575 -3.43 17.99 9.83
CA GLN A 575 -3.65 19.14 8.95
C GLN A 575 -4.55 18.81 7.74
N GLY A 576 -5.05 17.57 7.69
CA GLY A 576 -5.95 17.09 6.66
C GLY A 576 -5.18 16.38 5.55
N HIS A 577 -5.46 16.76 4.31
CA HIS A 577 -4.87 16.18 3.11
C HIS A 577 -3.78 17.12 2.57
N THR A 578 -2.72 17.29 3.35
CA THR A 578 -1.52 18.06 2.97
C THR A 578 -0.36 17.11 2.67
N ASP A 579 0.65 17.60 1.95
CA ASP A 579 1.83 16.79 1.64
C ASP A 579 2.58 16.40 2.92
N GLN A 580 2.60 17.29 3.91
CA GLN A 580 3.20 16.99 5.21
C GLN A 580 2.42 15.90 5.96
N ALA A 581 1.08 15.94 5.95
CA ALA A 581 0.27 14.93 6.60
C ALA A 581 0.45 13.55 5.94
N GLN A 582 0.54 13.50 4.61
CA GLN A 582 0.86 12.27 3.88
C GLN A 582 2.25 11.74 4.24
N ALA A 583 3.27 12.60 4.30
CA ALA A 583 4.62 12.21 4.68
C ALA A 583 4.68 11.66 6.12
N ASP A 584 4.08 12.38 7.07
CA ASP A 584 4.04 11.97 8.48
C ASP A 584 3.26 10.66 8.67
N TRP A 585 2.17 10.47 7.91
CA TRP A 585 1.37 9.25 7.92
C TRP A 585 2.16 8.06 7.41
N ALA A 586 2.81 8.21 6.25
CA ALA A 586 3.65 7.17 5.65
C ALA A 586 4.77 6.76 6.61
N VAL A 587 5.53 7.73 7.14
CA VAL A 587 6.61 7.47 8.12
C VAL A 587 6.07 6.77 9.37
N GLY A 588 4.92 7.22 9.90
CA GLY A 588 4.28 6.63 11.06
C GLY A 588 3.88 5.17 10.83
N MET A 589 3.18 4.90 9.73
CA MET A 589 2.69 3.56 9.36
C MET A 589 3.83 2.57 9.14
N TYR A 590 4.85 2.95 8.37
CA TYR A 590 6.04 2.11 8.16
C TYR A 590 6.81 1.86 9.46
N THR A 591 6.95 2.87 10.33
CA THR A 591 7.60 2.72 11.64
C THR A 591 6.84 1.75 12.55
N LEU A 592 5.51 1.89 12.63
CA LEU A 592 4.67 1.01 13.44
C LEU A 592 4.71 -0.43 12.92
N ALA A 593 4.53 -0.62 11.60
CA ALA A 593 4.58 -1.93 10.98
C ALA A 593 5.94 -2.60 11.21
N TYR A 594 7.05 -1.90 10.92
CA TYR A 594 8.37 -2.48 11.08
C TYR A 594 8.73 -2.75 12.54
N SER A 595 8.18 -2.02 13.51
CA SER A 595 8.44 -2.31 14.93
C SER A 595 7.87 -3.64 15.42
N LYS A 596 6.85 -4.18 14.75
CA LYS A 596 6.07 -5.33 15.22
C LYS A 596 6.56 -6.63 14.56
N PRO A 597 6.95 -7.66 15.33
CA PRO A 597 7.59 -8.87 14.79
C PRO A 597 6.66 -9.78 13.97
N TYR A 598 5.34 -9.64 14.14
CA TYR A 598 4.34 -10.35 13.33
C TYR A 598 4.02 -9.61 12.02
N MET A 599 4.61 -8.45 11.74
CA MET A 599 4.44 -7.76 10.47
C MET A 599 5.57 -8.13 9.50
N LEU A 600 5.23 -8.67 8.35
CA LEU A 600 6.15 -9.04 7.27
C LEU A 600 6.64 -7.84 6.47
N GLY A 601 5.88 -6.73 6.43
CA GLY A 601 6.17 -5.61 5.55
C GLY A 601 5.00 -4.68 5.31
N ALA A 602 5.23 -3.68 4.46
CA ALA A 602 4.21 -2.77 3.97
C ALA A 602 4.48 -2.38 2.50
N ASN A 603 3.40 -2.12 1.77
CA ASN A 603 3.42 -1.66 0.39
C ASN A 603 2.67 -0.33 0.23
N TRP A 604 3.34 0.67 -0.34
CA TRP A 604 2.66 1.90 -0.75
C TRP A 604 1.95 1.70 -2.09
N SER A 605 0.64 1.97 -2.13
CA SER A 605 -0.23 1.43 -3.19
C SER A 605 -0.14 2.10 -4.55
N LEU A 606 0.34 3.35 -4.66
CA LEU A 606 0.40 4.08 -5.93
C LEU A 606 1.77 4.70 -6.18
N ALA A 607 2.27 4.57 -7.41
CA ALA A 607 3.51 5.20 -7.81
C ALA A 607 3.35 6.69 -8.07
N ALA A 608 2.39 7.04 -8.91
CA ALA A 608 2.08 8.41 -9.27
C ALA A 608 0.60 8.70 -9.02
N ASP A 609 0.30 9.96 -8.78
CA ASP A 609 -1.09 10.36 -8.62
C ASP A 609 -1.90 10.14 -9.89
N ILE A 610 -3.15 9.75 -9.68
CA ILE A 610 -4.12 9.59 -10.76
C ILE A 610 -4.95 10.87 -10.84
N PRO A 611 -4.97 11.56 -12.00
CA PRO A 611 -5.77 12.78 -12.17
C PRO A 611 -7.26 12.54 -11.91
N VAL A 612 -7.94 13.56 -11.37
CA VAL A 612 -9.38 13.52 -11.01
C VAL A 612 -10.27 13.21 -12.21
N GLU A 613 -9.81 13.47 -13.43
CA GLU A 613 -10.55 13.19 -14.67
C GLU A 613 -10.62 11.70 -15.01
N VAL A 614 -9.75 10.87 -14.41
CA VAL A 614 -9.59 9.43 -14.75
C VAL A 614 -10.17 8.51 -13.69
N ARG A 615 -10.12 8.89 -12.41
CA ARG A 615 -10.55 8.06 -11.29
C ARG A 615 -11.51 8.84 -10.39
N GLU A 616 -12.34 8.12 -9.63
CA GLU A 616 -13.23 8.72 -8.64
C GLU A 616 -12.49 9.73 -7.76
N GLU A 617 -13.16 10.85 -7.44
CA GLU A 617 -12.65 12.04 -6.74
C GLU A 617 -11.89 11.76 -5.42
N GLY A 618 -11.96 10.53 -4.86
CA GLY A 618 -11.37 10.17 -3.58
C GLY A 618 -9.90 9.71 -3.59
N ARG A 619 -9.42 9.01 -4.64
CA ARG A 619 -8.08 8.38 -4.68
C ARG A 619 -7.02 9.19 -5.45
N THR A 620 -7.18 10.50 -5.48
CA THR A 620 -6.24 11.39 -6.15
C THR A 620 -5.31 11.99 -5.11
N GLY A 621 -3.99 11.99 -5.39
CA GLY A 621 -2.99 12.46 -4.45
C GLY A 621 -2.37 11.37 -3.57
N ASP A 622 -2.52 10.09 -3.90
CA ASP A 622 -1.99 8.96 -3.12
C ASP A 622 -0.62 8.44 -3.64
N GLY A 623 -0.08 9.01 -4.72
CA GLY A 623 1.19 8.58 -5.30
C GLY A 623 2.38 9.00 -4.44
N TYR A 624 3.48 8.24 -4.49
CA TYR A 624 4.77 8.76 -4.01
C TYR A 624 5.42 9.76 -5.00
N LEU A 625 4.83 9.90 -6.20
CA LEU A 625 5.15 10.89 -7.23
C LEU A 625 3.91 11.73 -7.54
N HIS A 626 4.15 12.96 -7.99
CA HIS A 626 3.10 13.80 -8.57
C HIS A 626 2.51 13.15 -9.84
N SER A 627 1.38 13.67 -10.33
CA SER A 627 0.70 13.16 -11.53
C SER A 627 1.52 13.24 -12.83
N ASP A 628 2.65 13.96 -12.83
CA ASP A 628 3.59 13.94 -13.95
C ASP A 628 4.38 12.62 -14.05
N GLY A 629 4.37 11.81 -12.99
CA GLY A 629 5.07 10.55 -12.92
C GLY A 629 6.59 10.65 -12.79
N LEU A 630 7.11 11.85 -12.53
CA LEU A 630 8.55 12.15 -12.56
C LEU A 630 9.01 12.84 -11.29
N THR A 631 8.16 13.67 -10.68
CA THR A 631 8.52 14.48 -9.53
C THR A 631 8.18 13.74 -8.23
N PRO A 632 9.14 13.42 -7.36
CA PRO A 632 8.84 12.82 -6.06
C PRO A 632 8.09 13.78 -5.15
N ARG A 633 7.08 13.27 -4.44
CA ARG A 633 6.37 14.03 -3.40
C ARG A 633 7.22 14.14 -2.14
N PRO A 634 6.93 15.09 -1.23
CA PRO A 634 7.62 15.19 0.07
C PRO A 634 7.67 13.87 0.86
N MET A 635 6.62 13.05 0.75
CA MET A 635 6.57 11.73 1.39
C MET A 635 7.65 10.77 0.89
N ALA A 636 8.07 10.87 -0.38
CA ALA A 636 9.09 9.99 -0.95
C ALA A 636 10.46 10.24 -0.32
N TYR A 637 10.81 11.52 -0.12
CA TYR A 637 12.03 11.89 0.58
C TYR A 637 12.00 11.46 2.06
N ALA A 638 10.85 11.63 2.72
CA ALA A 638 10.69 11.23 4.11
C ALA A 638 10.81 9.71 4.31
N LEU A 639 10.30 8.90 3.37
CA LEU A 639 10.51 7.45 3.36
C LEU A 639 11.96 7.06 3.06
N GLY A 640 12.62 7.76 2.13
CA GLY A 640 14.05 7.57 1.85
C GLY A 640 14.91 7.74 3.10
N ASP A 641 14.75 8.87 3.80
CA ASP A 641 15.45 9.12 5.07
C ASP A 641 15.12 8.05 6.13
N LEU A 642 13.88 7.56 6.17
CA LEU A 642 13.46 6.52 7.10
C LEU A 642 14.13 5.17 6.80
N PHE A 643 14.10 4.71 5.55
CA PHE A 643 14.66 3.42 5.14
C PHE A 643 16.20 3.43 5.24
N ASP A 644 16.83 4.55 4.91
CA ASP A 644 18.26 4.75 5.14
C ASP A 644 18.62 4.66 6.63
N SER A 645 17.76 5.18 7.53
CA SER A 645 17.97 5.11 8.98
C SER A 645 17.92 3.67 9.54
N TRP A 646 17.30 2.76 8.80
CA TRP A 646 17.21 1.34 9.16
C TRP A 646 18.34 0.51 8.57
N THR A 647 18.91 0.97 7.46
CA THR A 647 20.00 0.28 6.77
C THR A 647 21.28 0.30 7.60
N ILE A 648 21.76 -0.89 7.99
CA ILE A 648 22.95 -1.02 8.83
C ILE A 648 24.22 -1.16 7.99
N SER A 649 25.22 -0.33 8.25
CA SER A 649 26.57 -0.48 7.69
C SER A 649 27.65 -0.09 8.69
N GLY A 650 28.89 -0.53 8.43
CA GLY A 650 30.03 -0.19 9.27
C GLY A 650 31.28 -0.99 8.91
N THR A 651 32.29 -0.88 9.77
CA THR A 651 33.58 -1.55 9.60
C THR A 651 34.01 -2.17 10.92
N GLU A 652 34.34 -3.45 10.91
CA GLU A 652 34.95 -4.15 12.04
C GLU A 652 36.34 -4.68 11.67
N GLN A 653 37.09 -5.11 12.68
CA GLN A 653 38.36 -5.80 12.48
C GLN A 653 38.41 -7.07 13.32
N THR A 654 38.90 -8.15 12.72
CA THR A 654 39.05 -9.43 13.42
C THR A 654 40.08 -9.34 14.54
N ALA A 655 39.70 -9.85 15.72
CA ALA A 655 40.56 -9.98 16.89
C ALA A 655 41.60 -11.11 16.72
N GLN A 656 42.42 -11.35 17.75
CA GLN A 656 43.48 -12.37 17.71
C GLN A 656 42.97 -13.80 17.47
N ASP A 657 41.73 -14.07 17.83
CA ASP A 657 41.04 -15.34 17.64
C ASP A 657 40.24 -15.39 16.33
N GLY A 658 40.42 -14.41 15.44
CA GLY A 658 39.79 -14.34 14.13
C GLY A 658 38.33 -13.90 14.14
N GLN A 659 37.80 -13.43 15.27
CA GLN A 659 36.41 -13.01 15.41
C GLN A 659 36.24 -11.50 15.22
N ALA A 660 35.16 -11.11 14.56
CA ALA A 660 34.62 -9.76 14.53
C ALA A 660 33.11 -9.83 14.81
N GLY A 661 32.54 -8.80 15.41
CA GLY A 661 31.11 -8.80 15.70
C GLY A 661 30.49 -7.41 15.68
N PHE A 662 29.25 -7.36 15.23
CA PHE A 662 28.45 -6.14 15.12
C PHE A 662 26.98 -6.45 15.49
N ALA A 663 26.17 -5.41 15.71
CA ALA A 663 24.74 -5.57 15.96
C ALA A 663 23.94 -5.15 14.71
N SER A 664 22.97 -5.95 14.28
CA SER A 664 22.25 -5.74 13.02
C SER A 664 20.79 -6.16 13.05
N LEU A 665 20.01 -5.60 12.12
CA LEU A 665 18.63 -6.04 11.87
C LEU A 665 18.63 -7.27 10.97
N ALA A 666 17.48 -7.94 10.86
CA ALA A 666 17.36 -9.09 9.99
C ALA A 666 17.34 -8.67 8.51
N GLY A 667 18.00 -9.46 7.66
CA GLY A 667 18.17 -9.16 6.25
C GLY A 667 19.49 -9.66 5.66
N GLU A 668 19.70 -9.33 4.38
CA GLU A 668 20.91 -9.68 3.64
C GLU A 668 21.99 -8.62 3.83
N TYR A 669 23.22 -9.06 4.03
CA TYR A 669 24.40 -8.21 4.18
C TYR A 669 25.47 -8.61 3.18
N GLU A 670 26.06 -7.63 2.51
CA GLU A 670 27.32 -7.78 1.81
C GLU A 670 28.47 -7.46 2.78
N LEU A 671 29.45 -8.35 2.83
CA LEU A 671 30.68 -8.21 3.59
C LEU A 671 31.85 -8.07 2.61
N THR A 672 32.70 -7.07 2.82
CA THR A 672 33.97 -6.89 2.09
C THR A 672 35.12 -7.09 3.07
N LEU A 673 35.82 -8.20 2.93
CA LEU A 673 36.96 -8.57 3.74
C LEU A 673 38.24 -8.05 3.11
N THR A 674 39.02 -7.25 3.84
CA THR A 674 40.29 -6.69 3.37
C THR A 674 41.45 -7.18 4.23
N GLY A 675 42.37 -7.90 3.61
CA GLY A 675 43.58 -8.43 4.24
C GLY A 675 44.70 -7.38 4.36
N PRO A 676 45.70 -7.58 5.25
CA PRO A 676 46.82 -6.65 5.43
C PRO A 676 47.69 -6.43 4.18
N ASN A 677 47.62 -7.35 3.22
CA ASN A 677 48.31 -7.28 1.93
C ASN A 677 47.49 -6.56 0.84
N GLY A 678 46.32 -6.00 1.16
CA GLY A 678 45.40 -5.37 0.21
C GLY A 678 44.53 -6.36 -0.57
N ALA A 679 44.53 -7.64 -0.22
CA ALA A 679 43.63 -8.62 -0.81
C ALA A 679 42.18 -8.37 -0.37
N VAL A 680 41.23 -8.46 -1.29
CA VAL A 680 39.80 -8.21 -1.03
C VAL A 680 38.95 -9.42 -1.44
N GLN A 681 38.04 -9.84 -0.57
CA GLN A 681 37.03 -10.87 -0.85
C GLN A 681 35.65 -10.37 -0.40
N GLN A 682 34.65 -10.50 -1.28
CA GLN A 682 33.26 -10.24 -0.94
C GLN A 682 32.52 -11.53 -0.54
N GLN A 683 31.58 -11.42 0.39
CA GLN A 683 30.73 -12.51 0.84
C GLN A 683 29.36 -11.96 1.24
N THR A 684 28.28 -12.66 0.88
CA THR A 684 26.93 -12.35 1.38
C THR A 684 26.58 -13.24 2.57
N ILE A 685 25.93 -12.67 3.58
CA ILE A 685 25.33 -13.40 4.71
C ILE A 685 23.89 -12.93 4.90
N HIS A 686 23.07 -13.77 5.54
CA HIS A 686 21.68 -13.45 5.85
C HIS A 686 21.45 -13.49 7.36
N VAL A 687 21.28 -12.33 8.01
CA VAL A 687 21.01 -12.22 9.45
C VAL A 687 19.54 -12.58 9.69
N GLN A 688 19.31 -13.60 10.51
CA GLN A 688 17.96 -14.08 10.85
C GLN A 688 17.50 -13.53 12.19
N GLU A 689 16.24 -13.10 12.24
CA GLU A 689 15.63 -12.67 13.49
C GLU A 689 15.42 -13.82 14.49
N GLY A 690 15.88 -13.64 15.72
CA GLY A 690 15.66 -14.56 16.83
C GLY A 690 16.60 -15.77 16.82
N ALA A 691 17.56 -15.78 15.90
CA ALA A 691 18.51 -16.87 15.71
C ALA A 691 19.92 -16.51 16.21
N THR A 692 20.78 -17.52 16.33
CA THR A 692 22.21 -17.30 16.55
C THR A 692 22.88 -17.00 15.21
N ASN A 693 23.30 -15.75 15.01
CA ASN A 693 23.91 -15.27 13.77
C ASN A 693 25.43 -15.41 13.82
N THR A 694 25.94 -16.60 13.49
CA THR A 694 27.38 -16.89 13.45
C THR A 694 27.80 -17.46 12.10
N TYR A 695 28.79 -16.83 11.47
CA TYR A 695 29.25 -17.17 10.13
C TYR A 695 30.74 -17.47 10.15
N ILE A 696 31.16 -18.52 9.44
CA ILE A 696 32.57 -18.87 9.24
C ILE A 696 32.89 -18.58 7.77
N ILE A 697 33.83 -17.66 7.55
CA ILE A 697 34.28 -17.22 6.23
C ILE A 697 35.72 -17.66 6.05
N VAL A 698 35.96 -18.45 5.01
CA VAL A 698 37.31 -18.80 4.58
C VAL A 698 37.86 -17.66 3.72
N PHE A 699 38.99 -17.09 4.12
CA PHE A 699 39.69 -16.04 3.40
C PHE A 699 41.12 -16.51 3.10
N ASP A 700 41.44 -16.69 1.82
CA ASP A 700 42.80 -16.96 1.35
C ASP A 700 43.37 -15.68 0.73
N PRO A 701 44.23 -14.93 1.45
CA PRO A 701 44.74 -13.65 0.97
C PRO A 701 45.59 -13.75 -0.30
N ILE A 702 46.14 -14.92 -0.61
CA ILE A 702 46.97 -15.12 -1.80
C ILE A 702 46.06 -15.31 -3.02
N GLN A 703 45.06 -16.19 -2.90
CA GLN A 703 44.09 -16.40 -3.98
C GLN A 703 43.23 -15.16 -4.24
N ALA A 704 42.76 -14.50 -3.17
CA ALA A 704 42.01 -13.26 -3.28
C ALA A 704 42.82 -12.19 -4.02
N LEU A 705 44.07 -11.94 -3.62
CA LEU A 705 44.93 -10.94 -4.28
C LEU A 705 45.19 -11.28 -5.76
N ALA A 706 45.43 -12.56 -6.08
CA ALA A 706 45.63 -13.00 -7.45
C ALA A 706 44.38 -12.78 -8.31
N LYS A 707 43.18 -13.06 -7.76
CA LYS A 707 41.90 -12.77 -8.40
C LYS A 707 41.70 -11.26 -8.59
N ASN A 708 41.87 -10.46 -7.53
CA ASN A 708 41.71 -9.00 -7.62
C ASN A 708 42.61 -8.40 -8.70
N ARG A 709 43.87 -8.85 -8.79
CA ARG A 709 44.81 -8.42 -9.83
C ARG A 709 44.30 -8.74 -11.24
N GLN A 710 43.77 -9.94 -11.45
CA GLN A 710 43.26 -10.35 -12.74
C GLN A 710 41.99 -9.56 -13.12
N ASP A 711 41.09 -9.35 -12.18
CA ASP A 711 39.88 -8.55 -12.37
C ASP A 711 40.23 -7.11 -12.73
N ALA A 712 41.18 -6.50 -12.01
CA ALA A 712 41.67 -5.14 -12.30
C ALA A 712 42.29 -5.03 -13.69
N LEU A 713 43.07 -6.02 -14.11
CA LEU A 713 43.67 -6.05 -15.44
C LEU A 713 42.60 -6.15 -16.54
N THR A 714 41.57 -6.97 -16.32
CA THR A 714 40.43 -7.08 -17.23
C THR A 714 39.67 -5.75 -17.30
N ALA A 715 39.36 -5.15 -16.15
CA ALA A 715 38.63 -3.88 -16.06
C ALA A 715 39.39 -2.73 -16.75
N LEU A 716 40.70 -2.59 -16.52
CA LEU A 716 41.56 -1.65 -17.24
C LEU A 716 41.52 -1.85 -18.75
N GLY A 717 41.56 -3.11 -19.20
CA GLY A 717 41.42 -3.47 -20.61
C GLY A 717 40.09 -2.98 -21.19
N THR A 718 38.98 -3.22 -20.47
CA THR A 718 37.65 -2.74 -20.84
C THR A 718 37.60 -1.20 -20.89
N THR A 719 38.10 -0.52 -19.85
CA THR A 719 38.17 0.95 -19.80
C THR A 719 38.90 1.53 -21.02
N GLN A 720 40.05 0.96 -21.40
CA GLN A 720 40.80 1.41 -22.57
C GLN A 720 40.05 1.19 -23.89
N GLN A 721 39.32 0.07 -24.00
CA GLN A 721 38.47 -0.20 -25.16
C GLN A 721 37.32 0.81 -25.24
N THR A 722 36.65 1.11 -24.12
CA THR A 722 35.56 2.09 -24.04
C THR A 722 36.04 3.51 -24.33
N LEU A 723 37.18 3.94 -23.77
CA LEU A 723 37.79 5.24 -24.10
C LEU A 723 38.11 5.36 -25.59
N SER A 724 38.66 4.29 -26.19
CA SER A 724 38.98 4.25 -27.61
C SER A 724 37.71 4.30 -28.47
N TRP A 725 36.65 3.62 -28.04
CA TRP A 725 35.34 3.65 -28.69
C TRP A 725 34.71 5.04 -28.62
N ALA A 726 34.63 5.66 -27.44
CA ALA A 726 34.06 6.99 -27.24
C ALA A 726 34.82 8.05 -28.06
N ALA A 727 36.15 7.97 -28.10
CA ALA A 727 36.98 8.83 -28.94
C ALA A 727 36.69 8.67 -30.44
N ARG A 728 36.46 7.44 -30.94
CA ARG A 728 36.08 7.20 -32.34
C ARG A 728 34.70 7.77 -32.67
N LEU A 729 33.77 7.75 -31.72
CA LEU A 729 32.45 8.37 -31.87
C LEU A 729 32.48 9.89 -31.81
N GLY A 730 33.58 10.48 -31.34
CA GLY A 730 33.68 11.92 -31.11
C GLY A 730 32.91 12.39 -29.87
N LYS A 731 32.52 11.48 -28.98
CA LYS A 731 31.85 11.82 -27.71
C LYS A 731 32.77 12.70 -26.87
N THR A 732 32.24 13.78 -26.30
CA THR A 732 33.00 14.63 -25.36
C THR A 732 32.42 14.68 -23.95
N SER A 733 31.13 14.36 -23.79
CA SER A 733 30.54 14.22 -22.45
C SER A 733 31.22 13.07 -21.70
N GLY A 734 31.51 13.26 -20.42
CA GLY A 734 32.18 12.28 -19.56
C GLY A 734 33.65 11.94 -19.88
N MET A 735 34.18 12.36 -21.05
CA MET A 735 35.55 11.99 -21.47
C MET A 735 36.64 12.45 -20.51
N ALA A 736 36.56 13.69 -20.00
CA ALA A 736 37.57 14.21 -19.08
C ALA A 736 37.57 13.45 -17.74
N GLU A 737 36.37 13.12 -17.24
CA GLU A 737 36.20 12.32 -16.02
C GLU A 737 36.68 10.89 -16.22
N ALA A 738 36.30 10.24 -17.32
CA ALA A 738 36.73 8.90 -17.64
C ALA A 738 38.25 8.78 -17.79
N GLN A 739 38.91 9.78 -18.39
CA GLN A 739 40.37 9.83 -18.47
C GLN A 739 41.03 10.03 -17.10
N ALA A 740 40.40 10.82 -16.22
CA ALA A 740 40.86 10.97 -14.85
C ALA A 740 40.71 9.66 -14.05
N PHE A 741 39.55 9.00 -14.16
CA PHE A 741 39.26 7.71 -13.53
C PHE A 741 40.19 6.60 -14.06
N ASP A 742 40.46 6.51 -15.36
CA ASP A 742 41.47 5.59 -15.92
C ASP A 742 42.88 5.87 -15.37
N SER A 743 43.25 7.15 -15.23
CA SER A 743 44.53 7.53 -14.63
C SER A 743 44.62 7.10 -13.16
N TYR A 744 43.55 7.23 -12.38
CA TYR A 744 43.48 6.72 -11.02
C TYR A 744 43.54 5.19 -11.00
N ALA A 745 42.78 4.51 -11.86
CA ALA A 745 42.77 3.05 -11.97
C ALA A 745 44.17 2.49 -12.26
N GLN A 746 44.93 3.11 -13.16
CA GLN A 746 46.31 2.72 -13.49
C GLN A 746 47.28 2.99 -12.34
N ALA A 747 47.10 4.09 -11.62
CA ALA A 747 47.90 4.41 -10.43
C ALA A 747 47.68 3.37 -9.33
N GLU A 748 46.42 3.03 -9.03
CA GLU A 748 46.08 2.02 -8.02
C GLU A 748 46.58 0.62 -8.40
N TYR A 749 46.47 0.24 -9.69
CA TYR A 749 47.04 -1.02 -10.18
C TYR A 749 48.55 -1.10 -9.94
N THR A 750 49.26 0.02 -10.19
CA THR A 750 50.71 0.11 -9.97
C THR A 750 51.07 0.08 -8.50
N ALA A 751 50.22 0.66 -7.64
CA ALA A 751 50.35 0.61 -6.18
C ALA A 751 50.01 -0.75 -5.57
N GLY A 752 49.46 -1.68 -6.35
CA GLY A 752 49.01 -3.00 -5.88
C GLY A 752 47.61 -3.00 -5.25
N GLN A 753 46.88 -1.89 -5.32
CA GLN A 753 45.50 -1.75 -4.85
C GLN A 753 44.53 -2.18 -5.95
N TYR A 754 44.50 -3.49 -6.23
CA TYR A 754 43.78 -4.02 -7.39
C TYR A 754 42.25 -3.87 -7.28
N TRP A 755 41.70 -3.92 -6.06
CA TRP A 755 40.27 -3.66 -5.84
C TRP A 755 39.88 -2.23 -6.24
N ASP A 756 40.60 -1.24 -5.74
CA ASP A 756 40.37 0.18 -6.07
C ASP A 756 40.61 0.45 -7.56
N SER A 757 41.62 -0.18 -8.15
CA SER A 757 41.86 -0.13 -9.59
C SER A 757 40.63 -0.58 -10.39
N THR A 758 40.02 -1.70 -9.99
CA THR A 758 38.79 -2.23 -10.62
C THR A 758 37.63 -1.24 -10.47
N ALA A 759 37.44 -0.68 -9.27
CA ALA A 759 36.37 0.28 -9.00
C ALA A 759 36.50 1.57 -9.83
N TRP A 760 37.71 2.13 -9.94
CA TRP A 760 37.97 3.29 -10.80
C TRP A 760 37.81 2.97 -12.29
N SER A 761 38.23 1.79 -12.73
CA SER A 761 38.01 1.32 -14.09
C SER A 761 36.52 1.25 -14.45
N ASN A 762 35.69 0.72 -13.56
CA ASN A 762 34.24 0.66 -13.76
C ASN A 762 33.64 2.08 -13.86
N ARG A 763 34.01 2.99 -12.95
CA ARG A 763 33.56 4.40 -13.02
C ARG A 763 33.96 5.09 -14.33
N ALA A 764 35.14 4.76 -14.87
CA ALA A 764 35.57 5.28 -16.17
C ALA A 764 34.71 4.76 -17.33
N VAL A 765 34.26 3.50 -17.26
CA VAL A 765 33.31 2.93 -18.23
C VAL A 765 31.94 3.60 -18.08
N ASP A 766 31.44 3.73 -16.85
CA ASP A 766 30.14 4.33 -16.56
C ASP A 766 30.06 5.79 -17.02
N ALA A 767 31.11 6.58 -16.78
CA ALA A 767 31.19 7.98 -17.23
C ALA A 767 31.12 8.13 -18.77
N LEU A 768 31.41 7.06 -19.53
CA LEU A 768 31.34 7.07 -20.99
C LEU A 768 30.10 6.40 -21.56
N ALA A 769 29.30 5.75 -20.70
CA ALA A 769 28.05 5.13 -21.13
C ALA A 769 27.16 6.16 -21.82
N ILE A 770 26.37 5.69 -22.79
CA ILE A 770 25.23 6.46 -23.29
C ILE A 770 24.06 6.02 -22.44
N VAL A 771 23.66 6.85 -21.48
CA VAL A 771 22.53 6.55 -20.61
C VAL A 771 21.27 6.78 -21.42
N VAL A 772 20.24 5.97 -21.14
CA VAL A 772 18.89 6.22 -21.66
C VAL A 772 18.16 6.91 -20.52
N ASP A 773 18.32 8.22 -20.41
CA ASP A 773 17.72 9.09 -19.38
C ASP A 773 16.91 10.27 -19.98
N GLY A 774 16.97 10.44 -21.31
CA GLY A 774 16.29 11.53 -22.01
C GLY A 774 17.08 12.83 -22.09
N GLU A 775 18.36 12.84 -21.70
CA GLU A 775 19.26 14.00 -21.81
C GLU A 775 19.95 14.07 -23.18
N VAL A 776 20.03 15.27 -23.77
CA VAL A 776 20.66 15.44 -25.10
C VAL A 776 22.19 15.44 -25.02
N GLU A 777 22.71 15.75 -23.85
CA GLU A 777 24.12 15.88 -23.51
C GLU A 777 24.88 14.55 -23.61
N ASP A 778 24.18 13.42 -23.49
CA ASP A 778 24.74 12.08 -23.60
C ASP A 778 25.35 11.79 -24.98
N TRP A 779 24.83 12.48 -26.00
CA TRP A 779 25.31 12.41 -27.38
C TRP A 779 26.16 13.62 -27.77
N ALA A 780 26.61 14.43 -26.80
CA ALA A 780 27.36 15.65 -27.08
C ALA A 780 28.57 15.40 -27.99
N ARG A 781 28.58 16.11 -29.13
CA ARG A 781 29.57 16.06 -30.23
C ARG A 781 29.69 14.73 -30.98
N VAL A 782 28.84 13.75 -30.69
CA VAL A 782 28.61 12.66 -31.62
C VAL A 782 27.93 13.26 -32.85
N ALA A 783 28.45 12.96 -34.04
CA ALA A 783 27.82 13.43 -35.27
C ALA A 783 26.51 12.67 -35.48
N PRO A 784 25.37 13.36 -35.69
CA PRO A 784 24.13 12.67 -36.01
C PRO A 784 24.26 11.93 -37.34
N LEU A 785 23.68 10.74 -37.41
CA LEU A 785 23.57 9.96 -38.64
C LEU A 785 22.61 10.64 -39.63
N TYR A 786 21.66 11.43 -39.12
CA TYR A 786 20.74 12.23 -39.90
C TYR A 786 20.45 13.56 -39.20
N THR A 787 20.48 14.65 -39.98
CA THR A 787 19.99 15.97 -39.56
C THR A 787 19.08 16.50 -40.65
N GLN A 788 17.87 16.92 -40.27
CA GLN A 788 16.98 17.60 -41.20
C GLN A 788 17.42 19.06 -41.38
N SER A 789 17.63 19.50 -42.62
CA SER A 789 17.93 20.90 -42.93
C SER A 789 16.65 21.76 -42.79
N ASP A 790 16.74 22.90 -42.10
CA ASP A 790 15.64 23.86 -41.88
C ASP A 790 15.04 24.48 -43.18
N GLU A 791 15.53 24.08 -44.36
CA GLU A 791 15.06 24.56 -45.65
C GLU A 791 13.82 23.81 -46.13
N GLN A 792 12.66 24.17 -45.56
CA GLN A 792 11.38 24.40 -46.24
C GLN A 792 10.28 24.46 -45.19
N GLY A 793 9.64 25.63 -45.06
CA GLY A 793 8.56 25.90 -44.10
C GLY A 793 7.29 25.07 -44.31
N GLN A 794 7.36 23.77 -44.03
CA GLN A 794 6.21 22.91 -43.81
C GLN A 794 6.06 22.64 -42.31
N SER A 795 5.07 23.31 -41.73
CA SER A 795 4.64 23.16 -40.34
C SER A 795 3.92 21.83 -40.13
N SER A 796 4.65 20.74 -39.87
CA SER A 796 4.07 19.57 -39.22
C SER A 796 4.74 19.32 -37.86
N ASN A 797 3.92 19.17 -36.83
CA ASN A 797 4.28 19.21 -35.40
C ASN A 797 5.02 17.94 -34.90
N SER A 798 5.73 17.21 -35.76
CA SER A 798 6.28 15.87 -35.47
C SER A 798 7.49 15.49 -36.36
N GLN A 799 8.36 16.44 -36.70
CA GLN A 799 9.53 16.19 -37.56
C GLN A 799 10.80 15.85 -36.75
N LEU A 800 11.51 14.80 -37.19
CA LEU A 800 12.79 14.33 -36.67
C LEU A 800 13.89 15.34 -37.00
N ARG A 801 14.46 15.97 -35.98
CA ARG A 801 15.52 16.97 -36.10
C ARG A 801 16.89 16.33 -36.31
N ASN A 802 17.26 15.44 -35.39
CA ASN A 802 18.53 14.70 -35.42
C ASN A 802 18.29 13.23 -35.06
N PHE A 803 19.06 12.33 -35.66
CA PHE A 803 19.12 10.92 -35.29
C PHE A 803 20.54 10.51 -34.99
N TYR A 804 20.72 9.82 -33.88
CA TYR A 804 21.98 9.24 -33.46
C TYR A 804 21.79 7.75 -33.24
N ALA A 805 22.80 6.95 -33.60
CA ALA A 805 22.86 5.55 -33.25
C ALA A 805 24.31 5.10 -33.12
N THR A 806 24.57 4.15 -32.22
CA THR A 806 25.86 3.50 -32.08
C THR A 806 25.74 2.11 -31.46
N LEU A 807 26.78 1.30 -31.64
CA LEU A 807 26.96 0.03 -30.97
C LEU A 807 27.98 0.20 -29.85
N ASP A 808 27.63 -0.14 -28.61
CA ASP A 808 28.56 -0.14 -27.47
C ASP A 808 29.24 -1.51 -27.23
N GLY A 809 28.98 -2.46 -28.13
CA GLY A 809 29.51 -3.83 -28.08
C GLY A 809 28.53 -4.84 -27.47
N SER A 810 27.53 -4.38 -26.72
CA SER A 810 26.46 -5.23 -26.16
C SER A 810 25.08 -4.84 -26.68
N SER A 811 24.91 -3.56 -27.03
CA SER A 811 23.62 -2.98 -27.41
C SER A 811 23.77 -2.02 -28.59
N LEU A 812 22.69 -1.91 -29.38
CA LEU A 812 22.43 -0.79 -30.26
C LEU A 812 21.71 0.30 -29.46
N VAL A 813 22.35 1.45 -29.30
CA VAL A 813 21.79 2.61 -28.60
C VAL A 813 21.46 3.68 -29.62
N MET A 814 20.29 4.31 -29.51
CA MET A 814 19.75 5.27 -30.46
C MET A 814 19.11 6.46 -29.75
N GLN A 815 19.18 7.64 -30.36
CA GLN A 815 18.45 8.83 -29.93
C GLN A 815 17.81 9.52 -31.14
N PHE A 816 16.52 9.85 -31.02
CA PHE A 816 15.73 10.63 -31.97
C PHE A 816 15.39 11.97 -31.33
N GLN A 817 16.02 13.06 -31.80
CA GLN A 817 15.67 14.40 -31.36
C GLN A 817 14.56 14.96 -32.23
N LEU A 818 13.50 15.48 -31.62
CA LEU A 818 12.33 16.00 -32.34
C LEU A 818 12.28 17.53 -32.30
N ASN A 819 11.58 18.14 -33.26
CA ASN A 819 11.39 19.61 -33.29
C ASN A 819 10.37 20.13 -32.25
N THR A 820 9.59 19.25 -31.62
CA THR A 820 8.60 19.59 -30.58
C THR A 820 8.97 18.93 -29.24
N ALA A 821 8.53 19.52 -28.13
CA ALA A 821 8.90 19.07 -26.79
C ALA A 821 8.27 17.72 -26.36
N THR A 822 7.33 17.17 -27.13
CA THR A 822 6.69 15.88 -26.81
C THR A 822 6.09 15.26 -28.09
N PRO A 823 6.47 14.03 -28.49
CA PRO A 823 5.82 13.33 -29.59
C PRO A 823 4.35 13.02 -29.23
N ARG A 824 3.40 13.46 -30.06
CA ARG A 824 1.97 13.13 -29.90
C ARG A 824 1.54 11.81 -30.56
N ARG A 825 2.46 11.15 -31.28
CA ARG A 825 2.23 9.95 -32.08
C ARG A 825 3.41 9.00 -31.96
N ASP A 826 3.17 7.73 -32.25
CA ASP A 826 4.20 6.70 -32.31
C ASP A 826 5.30 7.05 -33.30
N VAL A 827 6.54 6.71 -32.94
CA VAL A 827 7.68 6.79 -33.82
C VAL A 827 7.95 5.41 -34.39
N LEU A 828 7.84 5.32 -35.71
CA LEU A 828 8.08 4.11 -36.48
C LEU A 828 9.46 4.21 -37.12
N PHE A 829 10.30 3.21 -36.87
CA PHE A 829 11.55 3.04 -37.60
C PHE A 829 11.75 1.57 -37.94
N ASN A 830 12.39 1.29 -39.06
CA ASN A 830 12.62 -0.08 -39.52
C ASN A 830 14.11 -0.35 -39.46
N LEU A 831 14.50 -1.45 -38.81
CA LEU A 831 15.86 -1.95 -38.84
C LEU A 831 15.96 -3.07 -39.87
N ASP A 832 16.93 -2.92 -40.75
CA ASP A 832 17.40 -3.94 -41.70
C ASP A 832 18.80 -4.32 -41.22
N ALA A 833 18.89 -5.41 -40.47
CA ALA A 833 20.13 -5.91 -39.89
C ALA A 833 20.97 -6.64 -40.96
N GLY A 834 20.34 -7.24 -41.97
CA GLY A 834 21.01 -7.91 -43.09
C GLY A 834 21.59 -6.97 -44.16
N ALA A 835 21.19 -5.70 -44.14
CA ALA A 835 21.44 -4.71 -45.19
C ALA A 835 21.02 -5.19 -46.59
N ASP A 836 19.97 -6.02 -46.67
CA ASP A 836 19.50 -6.64 -47.91
C ASP A 836 18.31 -5.89 -48.54
N GLY A 837 17.86 -4.82 -47.88
CA GLY A 837 16.71 -4.01 -48.27
C GLY A 837 15.37 -4.56 -47.79
N VAL A 838 15.37 -5.65 -47.02
CA VAL A 838 14.20 -6.21 -46.35
C VAL A 838 14.20 -5.73 -44.90
N ILE A 839 13.01 -5.36 -44.42
CA ILE A 839 12.87 -4.92 -43.03
C ILE A 839 12.86 -6.18 -42.15
N ASP A 840 13.91 -6.36 -41.37
CA ASP A 840 14.01 -7.47 -40.40
C ASP A 840 13.21 -7.15 -39.14
N TYR A 841 13.29 -5.90 -38.68
CA TYR A 841 12.68 -5.46 -37.44
C TYR A 841 11.97 -4.11 -37.65
N PRO A 842 10.66 -4.11 -37.97
CA PRO A 842 9.85 -2.91 -37.88
C PRO A 842 9.61 -2.59 -36.40
N VAL A 843 10.00 -1.39 -36.02
CA VAL A 843 10.01 -0.93 -34.64
C VAL A 843 9.02 0.21 -34.47
N THR A 844 8.08 0.05 -33.54
CA THR A 844 7.16 1.11 -33.15
C THR A 844 7.43 1.49 -31.71
N ALA A 845 8.00 2.68 -31.51
CA ALA A 845 8.18 3.30 -30.22
C ALA A 845 6.93 4.16 -29.93
N SER A 846 6.04 3.69 -29.06
CA SER A 846 4.83 4.44 -28.69
C SER A 846 5.04 5.30 -27.44
N PRO A 847 4.91 6.64 -27.53
CA PRO A 847 4.97 7.52 -26.36
C PRO A 847 3.82 7.30 -25.36
N HIS A 848 2.76 6.56 -25.75
CA HIS A 848 1.62 6.23 -24.90
C HIS A 848 1.74 4.86 -24.24
N ALA A 849 2.60 3.97 -24.74
CA ALA A 849 2.77 2.62 -24.19
C ALA A 849 4.03 2.47 -23.33
N GLY A 850 4.97 3.44 -23.39
CA GLY A 850 6.27 3.33 -22.73
C GLY A 850 7.11 2.14 -23.23
N ALA A 851 6.75 1.56 -24.38
CA ALA A 851 7.29 0.31 -24.89
C ALA A 851 7.58 0.39 -26.38
N ILE A 852 8.48 -0.51 -26.83
CA ILE A 852 8.73 -0.76 -28.23
C ILE A 852 8.04 -2.05 -28.67
N LEU A 853 7.22 -1.95 -29.73
CA LEU A 853 6.64 -3.09 -30.41
C LEU A 853 7.50 -3.47 -31.61
N PHE A 854 7.97 -4.74 -31.65
CA PHE A 854 8.52 -5.36 -32.85
C PHE A 854 7.43 -6.15 -33.55
N PHE A 855 7.29 -5.96 -34.85
CA PHE A 855 6.40 -6.78 -35.67
C PHE A 855 7.24 -7.74 -36.52
N ASP A 856 7.07 -9.05 -36.40
CA ASP A 856 7.71 -9.95 -37.36
C ASP A 856 7.04 -9.77 -38.75
N TYR A 857 7.81 -9.30 -39.74
CA TYR A 857 7.31 -9.07 -41.10
C TYR A 857 6.94 -10.38 -41.82
N GLN A 858 7.33 -11.56 -41.29
CA GLN A 858 7.01 -12.86 -41.91
C GLN A 858 5.51 -13.21 -41.92
N TYR A 859 4.63 -12.44 -41.26
CA TYR A 859 3.21 -12.75 -41.12
C TYR A 859 2.22 -11.67 -41.63
N VAL A 860 2.64 -10.77 -42.51
CA VAL A 860 1.74 -9.78 -43.14
C VAL A 860 0.77 -10.49 -44.12
N GLY A 861 -0.33 -11.01 -43.57
CA GLY A 861 -1.39 -11.72 -44.30
C GLY A 861 -2.50 -12.30 -43.41
N HIS A 862 -2.27 -12.42 -42.09
CA HIS A 862 -3.25 -12.95 -41.13
C HIS A 862 -3.45 -11.95 -39.96
N PRO A 863 -4.54 -11.16 -39.94
CA PRO A 863 -4.79 -10.17 -38.90
C PRO A 863 -4.93 -10.77 -37.48
N ASP A 864 -5.16 -12.08 -37.38
CA ASP A 864 -5.29 -12.80 -36.10
C ASP A 864 -3.96 -13.39 -35.59
N GLN A 865 -2.84 -13.17 -36.29
CA GLN A 865 -1.50 -13.72 -35.99
C GLN A 865 -0.39 -12.66 -35.94
N ILE A 866 -0.73 -11.42 -35.56
CA ILE A 866 0.30 -10.41 -35.28
C ILE A 866 1.02 -10.84 -33.99
N PHE A 867 2.14 -11.52 -34.13
CA PHE A 867 3.06 -11.78 -33.02
C PHE A 867 3.75 -10.46 -32.67
N THR A 868 3.33 -9.83 -31.59
CA THR A 868 4.12 -8.80 -30.90
C THR A 868 5.21 -9.52 -30.12
N HIS A 869 6.42 -9.60 -30.69
CA HIS A 869 7.59 -9.90 -29.88
C HIS A 869 7.95 -8.62 -29.13
N LEU A 870 7.52 -8.51 -27.86
CA LEU A 870 8.11 -7.56 -26.94
C LEU A 870 9.49 -8.07 -26.60
N ILE A 871 10.53 -7.36 -27.04
CA ILE A 871 11.90 -7.65 -26.60
C ILE A 871 12.01 -7.06 -25.18
N PRO A 872 12.19 -7.89 -24.15
CA PRO A 872 11.98 -7.50 -22.76
C PRO A 872 13.07 -6.59 -22.16
N SER A 873 14.09 -6.27 -22.94
CA SER A 873 15.36 -5.71 -22.47
C SER A 873 15.62 -4.30 -23.02
N ILE A 874 14.57 -3.62 -23.47
CA ILE A 874 14.69 -2.33 -24.15
C ILE A 874 14.43 -1.19 -23.19
N ASP A 875 15.43 -0.35 -23.01
CA ASP A 875 15.25 0.94 -22.34
C ASP A 875 14.75 1.96 -23.36
N VAL A 876 13.60 2.57 -23.09
CA VAL A 876 13.08 3.70 -23.84
C VAL A 876 12.77 4.85 -22.92
N ILE A 877 13.14 6.07 -23.32
CA ILE A 877 12.69 7.30 -22.68
C ILE A 877 12.07 8.27 -23.66
N TYR A 878 10.96 8.89 -23.23
CA TYR A 878 10.23 9.93 -23.95
C TYR A 878 10.34 11.26 -23.19
N SER A 879 11.19 12.16 -23.70
CA SER A 879 11.32 13.54 -23.22
C SER A 879 11.21 14.52 -24.42
N ARG A 880 12.10 15.53 -24.52
CA ARG A 880 12.36 16.26 -25.77
C ARG A 880 13.03 15.40 -26.85
N VAL A 881 13.46 14.19 -26.48
CA VAL A 881 14.06 13.18 -27.35
C VAL A 881 13.40 11.82 -27.11
N ILE A 882 13.60 10.89 -28.03
CA ILE A 882 13.29 9.48 -27.85
C ILE A 882 14.61 8.73 -27.82
N GLU A 883 14.90 8.02 -26.74
CA GLU A 883 16.08 7.17 -26.64
C GLU A 883 15.70 5.71 -26.61
N VAL A 884 16.54 4.87 -27.20
CA VAL A 884 16.30 3.43 -27.31
C VAL A 884 17.61 2.68 -27.13
N ARG A 885 17.63 1.68 -26.25
CA ARG A 885 18.74 0.72 -26.12
C ARG A 885 18.24 -0.68 -26.41
N LEU A 886 18.79 -1.33 -27.43
CA LEU A 886 18.43 -2.68 -27.89
C LEU A 886 19.62 -3.63 -27.67
N PRO A 887 19.53 -4.66 -26.83
CA PRO A 887 20.60 -5.64 -26.72
C PRO A 887 20.79 -6.42 -28.02
N LEU A 888 22.05 -6.57 -28.45
CA LEU A 888 22.39 -7.23 -29.70
C LEU A 888 22.11 -8.73 -29.67
N ALA A 889 22.10 -9.33 -28.47
CA ALA A 889 21.75 -10.73 -28.27
C ALA A 889 20.31 -11.04 -28.72
N ASP A 890 19.42 -10.06 -28.60
CA ASP A 890 18.00 -10.21 -28.93
C ASP A 890 17.71 -9.95 -30.42
N LEU A 891 18.68 -9.37 -31.14
CA LEU A 891 18.60 -9.10 -32.59
C LEU A 891 19.11 -10.26 -33.45
N GLY A 892 19.27 -11.47 -32.88
CA GLY A 892 19.48 -12.70 -33.65
C GLY A 892 20.82 -12.82 -34.39
N HIS A 893 21.87 -12.19 -33.87
CA HIS A 893 23.17 -11.95 -34.52
C HIS A 893 23.08 -11.00 -35.73
N PRO A 894 23.14 -9.67 -35.49
CA PRO A 894 23.28 -8.66 -36.54
C PRO A 894 24.69 -8.62 -37.16
#